data_AF-B7PLB3-F1
#
_entry.id   AF-B7PLB3-F1
#
_cell.length_a   1.000
_cell.length_b   1.000
_cell.length_c   1.000
_cell.angle_alpha   90.00
_cell.angle_beta   90.00
_cell.angle_gamma   90.00
#
_symmetry.space_group_name_H-M   'P 1'
#
loop_
_entity.id
_entity.type
_entity.pdbx_description
1 polymer ?
#
loop_
_entity_poly.entity_id
_entity_poly.type
_entity_poly.pdbx_seq_one_letter_code
_entity_poly.pdbx_strand_id
1 'polypeptide(L)'
;MRARGGAEIILTLRPLWSRGDECSHVTGRRARCRDVRARNELPRGFPASFLAPGEWKLLPRMRRMTRGNVTMCGRVAASLDPGGTRLLAISMKTVSVALVMCLNIGVDPPDVVKTQPCARLQCWLGEDAGIRRSPPQKALEAIGAALQKQYERWQSRARYKLSLDPTVEEVKKLCSSLRRNSKEDRVLFHYNGHGVPKPTVNGEIWVFNRSYTQYIPLSMYDLQQWMGAPSIYVYDCSSAGLILDSFNKFAVQHEREFEISLGVKGQAPPSYRGCIQLAACRPHQVLPMSPELPADLFTSCLTTPVQMALRWFVLQGGSRLVPNVTLELLERVPGQLHDRRTMLGELNWIFTAITDTIAWNVLPKALFQKLFRQDLLVASLFRNFLLAERIMRAYNCQPMSQPALPATFQHPMWQAWDLALDLCLAQLHRVQAGQPFQHSLFFAQQLTAFQDLLVASLFRNFLLAERIMRAYNCQPMSQPALPATFQHPMWQAWDLALDLCLAQLHRVQAGQPFQHSPFFAQQLTAFQVWLTFGCERCSPPEQLPIVLQVLLSQIHRLRALDLLGRFLDLGPWAVNLALSVGIFPYILKLLQSSARELRPLLVFIWAKILAVDQSCQVDLVRDNGHRYFLSVLSDTLYMPAEHRTMAVFVLSCIVCNYPSGQEAALKGNVIALCTEQLTDPNGHLRQWLALCLGRTWNGYTAARWCGIRDSAHDKLATLLSDPVPEVRAAAVYALGTILNCPAKRTDHADTVDQGIGMSLISSVAHDASPLVRKELVVALQWLLAVFETQFVAVAFQFLEEETKEQSTFLSPASSFESTEPPGKLSWLRWHLERGGLFVADCTPAAMKKVASRDRIKLLPIPSNILSAAVVDGLPEAALAAPAQPPRRTGCGGSRRARPSLAWDRRGPGGRRGARPGAGMVLDWDQQTTTLIASGDVRVIRVWDTGQEKKILDMPTGADYPITSLSTDHQGSLLVAGCGDGTIRVYDRRLPPADW
;
A
#
# COMPACT_ATOMS: atom_id res chain seq x y z
N MET A 1 -8.09 -18.46 -32.06
CA MET A 1 -7.11 -18.20 -30.96
C MET A 1 -7.86 -17.85 -29.68
N ARG A 2 -7.64 -18.62 -28.61
CA ARG A 2 -8.12 -18.30 -27.25
C ARG A 2 -7.41 -17.04 -26.75
N ALA A 3 -8.15 -15.96 -26.51
CA ALA A 3 -7.77 -14.91 -25.58
C ALA A 3 -8.54 -15.13 -24.28
N ARG A 4 -7.94 -15.88 -23.34
CA ARG A 4 -8.32 -15.81 -21.93
C ARG A 4 -7.64 -14.57 -21.37
N GLY A 5 -8.42 -13.60 -20.94
CA GLY A 5 -7.97 -12.36 -20.31
C GLY A 5 -9.02 -11.28 -20.52
N GLY A 6 -9.83 -11.00 -19.48
CA GLY A 6 -10.88 -10.00 -19.53
C GLY A 6 -10.33 -8.62 -19.90
N ALA A 7 -10.88 -8.03 -20.94
CA ALA A 7 -10.59 -6.66 -21.33
C ALA A 7 -11.57 -5.73 -20.61
N GLU A 8 -11.09 -5.03 -19.58
CA GLU A 8 -11.63 -3.72 -19.21
C GLU A 8 -11.24 -2.73 -20.32
N ILE A 9 -12.22 -2.05 -20.91
CA ILE A 9 -11.96 -0.99 -21.88
C ILE A 9 -11.55 0.27 -21.10
N ILE A 10 -10.23 0.47 -20.99
CA ILE A 10 -9.63 1.76 -20.63
C ILE A 10 -9.29 2.52 -21.92
N LEU A 11 -9.82 3.75 -21.97
CA LEU A 11 -9.50 4.84 -22.88
C LEU A 11 -8.08 4.78 -23.47
N THR A 12 -7.99 4.56 -24.78
CA THR A 12 -6.83 4.93 -25.59
C THR A 12 -7.29 5.58 -26.89
N LEU A 13 -7.37 6.91 -26.91
CA LEU A 13 -7.13 7.65 -28.15
C LEU A 13 -5.62 7.66 -28.35
N ARG A 14 -5.11 6.82 -29.26
CA ARG A 14 -3.79 7.03 -29.85
C ARG A 14 -3.86 8.29 -30.73
N PRO A 15 -2.93 9.24 -30.60
CA PRO A 15 -2.58 10.08 -31.73
C PRO A 15 -1.92 9.16 -32.77
N LEU A 16 -2.46 9.12 -33.99
CA LEU A 16 -1.70 8.71 -35.16
C LEU A 16 -0.41 9.52 -35.16
N TRP A 17 0.75 8.89 -35.25
CA TRP A 17 2.00 9.43 -35.83
C TRP A 17 2.93 8.23 -36.10
N SER A 18 3.10 7.90 -37.39
CA SER A 18 4.28 7.23 -38.00
C SER A 18 3.89 6.88 -39.45
N ARG A 19 4.70 7.02 -40.50
CA ARG A 19 6.13 7.36 -40.67
C ARG A 19 6.42 7.41 -42.19
N GLY A 20 7.53 8.05 -42.56
CA GLY A 20 8.25 7.93 -43.84
C GLY A 20 8.31 9.27 -44.58
N ASP A 21 9.44 9.83 -45.02
CA ASP A 21 10.78 9.29 -45.24
C ASP A 21 11.86 10.40 -45.22
N GLU A 22 13.10 9.93 -45.26
CA GLU A 22 14.39 10.63 -45.29
C GLU A 22 14.53 11.75 -46.35
N CYS A 23 15.20 12.85 -46.00
CA CYS A 23 16.27 13.43 -46.83
C CYS A 23 17.02 14.58 -46.14
N SER A 24 18.26 14.72 -46.58
CA SER A 24 19.37 15.54 -46.11
C SER A 24 19.31 17.03 -46.52
N HIS A 25 20.19 17.81 -45.88
CA HIS A 25 20.75 19.11 -46.30
C HIS A 25 19.98 20.44 -46.11
N VAL A 26 20.64 21.33 -45.34
CA VAL A 26 21.01 22.73 -45.69
C VAL A 26 20.01 23.89 -45.42
N THR A 27 20.49 24.80 -44.56
CA THR A 27 20.25 26.26 -44.40
C THR A 27 18.88 26.83 -43.99
N GLY A 28 18.85 27.41 -42.77
CA GLY A 28 18.55 28.82 -42.47
C GLY A 28 17.23 29.47 -42.91
N ARG A 29 16.39 29.87 -41.94
CA ARG A 29 16.01 31.28 -41.66
C ARG A 29 14.92 31.37 -40.56
N ARG A 30 15.03 32.44 -39.79
CA ARG A 30 14.19 32.88 -38.65
C ARG A 30 12.74 33.17 -39.05
N ALA A 31 11.78 32.88 -38.13
CA ALA A 31 10.64 33.77 -37.84
C ALA A 31 10.09 33.50 -36.42
N ARG A 32 9.73 34.57 -35.71
CA ARG A 32 9.42 34.65 -34.27
C ARG A 32 7.97 34.25 -33.98
N CYS A 33 7.73 33.60 -32.84
CA CYS A 33 6.46 33.72 -32.09
C CYS A 33 6.78 34.08 -30.63
N ARG A 34 6.09 35.11 -30.13
CA ARG A 34 6.24 35.72 -28.80
C ARG A 34 5.58 34.86 -27.73
N ASP A 35 6.35 34.45 -26.73
CA ASP A 35 5.87 34.04 -25.41
C ASP A 35 5.60 35.29 -24.55
N VAL A 36 4.39 35.43 -24.03
CA VAL A 36 4.05 36.38 -22.96
C VAL A 36 3.70 35.57 -21.72
N ARG A 37 4.69 35.39 -20.84
CA ARG A 37 4.49 35.07 -19.42
C ARG A 37 4.04 36.35 -18.71
N ALA A 38 2.86 36.35 -18.11
CA ALA A 38 2.48 37.34 -17.11
C ALA A 38 2.46 36.70 -15.73
N ARG A 39 3.31 37.24 -14.85
CA ARG A 39 3.34 37.03 -13.39
C ARG A 39 2.07 37.61 -12.76
N ASN A 40 1.64 37.07 -11.62
CA ASN A 40 1.15 37.90 -10.53
C ASN A 40 1.47 37.26 -9.18
N GLU A 41 2.35 37.96 -8.47
CA GLU A 41 2.72 37.80 -7.07
C GLU A 41 1.60 38.36 -6.19
N LEU A 42 1.32 37.71 -5.05
CA LEU A 42 0.48 38.26 -3.98
C LEU A 42 1.40 38.84 -2.90
N PRO A 43 1.19 40.09 -2.41
CA PRO A 43 1.96 40.65 -1.31
C PRO A 43 1.49 40.09 0.04
N ARG A 44 2.46 39.88 0.95
CA ARG A 44 2.26 39.44 2.33
C ARG A 44 1.87 40.63 3.23
N GLY A 45 0.93 40.40 4.15
CA GLY A 45 0.77 41.20 5.37
C GLY A 45 -0.68 41.45 5.78
N PHE A 46 -1.05 40.92 6.96
CA PHE A 46 -2.20 41.18 7.86
C PHE A 46 -3.04 39.93 8.25
N PRO A 47 -3.48 39.85 9.53
CA PRO A 47 -3.81 38.61 10.22
C PRO A 47 -5.23 38.10 9.92
N ALA A 48 -5.38 36.78 9.85
CA ALA A 48 -6.66 36.10 9.68
C ALA A 48 -7.44 36.03 11.01
N SER A 49 -8.19 37.08 11.31
CA SER A 49 -9.31 37.03 12.25
C SER A 49 -10.32 38.10 11.87
N PHE A 50 -11.60 37.72 11.74
CA PHE A 50 -12.77 38.50 11.29
C PHE A 50 -12.98 38.59 9.77
N LEU A 51 -13.53 37.52 9.19
CA LEU A 51 -14.58 37.62 8.16
C LEU A 51 -15.61 36.51 8.39
N ALA A 52 -16.88 36.89 8.44
CA ALA A 52 -18.01 36.03 8.78
C ALA A 52 -18.22 34.89 7.76
N PRO A 53 -18.69 33.70 8.18
CA PRO A 53 -18.92 32.57 7.29
C PRO A 53 -20.32 32.69 6.66
N GLY A 54 -20.40 33.13 5.41
CA GLY A 54 -21.70 33.20 4.75
C GLY A 54 -21.70 33.83 3.38
N GLU A 55 -20.88 33.35 2.45
CA GLU A 55 -21.01 33.61 1.01
C GLU A 55 -20.03 32.66 0.30
N TRP A 56 -20.36 32.14 -0.89
CA TRP A 56 -19.63 31.07 -1.64
C TRP A 56 -19.99 29.60 -1.29
N LYS A 57 -21.27 29.24 -1.30
CA LYS A 57 -21.74 27.84 -1.38
C LYS A 57 -22.41 27.51 -2.72
N LEU A 58 -21.78 27.83 -3.85
CA LEU A 58 -22.30 27.44 -5.16
C LEU A 58 -21.17 26.88 -6.02
N LEU A 59 -21.19 25.55 -6.19
CA LEU A 59 -20.37 24.75 -7.11
C LEU A 59 -18.89 24.48 -6.78
N PRO A 60 -18.59 23.84 -5.64
CA PRO A 60 -17.44 22.93 -5.63
C PRO A 60 -17.77 21.58 -4.96
N ARG A 61 -18.14 20.58 -5.75
CA ARG A 61 -18.02 19.15 -5.35
C ARG A 61 -16.86 18.53 -6.13
N MET A 62 -16.07 17.66 -5.50
CA MET A 62 -14.86 17.03 -6.10
C MET A 62 -15.11 16.51 -7.53
N ARG A 63 -16.27 15.87 -7.76
CA ARG A 63 -16.70 15.33 -9.08
C ARG A 63 -16.76 16.35 -10.22
N ARG A 64 -16.94 17.64 -9.91
CA ARG A 64 -16.97 18.74 -10.91
C ARG A 64 -15.63 19.49 -11.01
N MET A 65 -14.74 19.35 -10.02
CA MET A 65 -13.45 20.06 -9.94
C MET A 65 -12.28 19.25 -10.51
N THR A 66 -12.28 17.93 -10.40
CA THR A 66 -11.14 17.10 -10.80
C THR A 66 -11.39 16.43 -12.15
N ARG A 67 -11.11 17.12 -13.26
CA ARG A 67 -10.76 16.46 -14.54
C ARG A 67 -9.26 16.09 -14.61
N GLY A 68 -8.44 16.68 -13.73
CA GLY A 68 -6.98 16.63 -13.78
C GLY A 68 -6.29 15.51 -12.99
N ASN A 69 -7.02 14.75 -12.17
CA ASN A 69 -6.50 13.55 -11.52
C ASN A 69 -7.37 12.35 -11.92
N VAL A 70 -7.21 11.90 -13.16
CA VAL A 70 -7.06 10.47 -13.34
C VAL A 70 -5.79 10.14 -12.56
N THR A 71 -5.90 9.83 -11.27
CA THR A 71 -4.93 8.90 -10.68
C THR A 71 -4.96 7.72 -11.66
N MET A 72 -3.90 7.62 -12.46
CA MET A 72 -3.68 6.55 -13.43
C MET A 72 -3.72 5.23 -12.67
N CYS A 73 -4.92 4.73 -12.42
CA CYS A 73 -5.20 3.40 -11.94
C CYS A 73 -5.37 2.44 -13.14
N GLY A 74 -4.76 2.78 -14.28
CA GLY A 74 -5.16 2.23 -15.58
C GLY A 74 -4.16 2.34 -16.73
N ARG A 75 -2.93 2.82 -16.51
CA ARG A 75 -1.81 2.35 -17.35
C ARG A 75 -1.10 1.31 -16.53
N VAL A 76 -1.55 0.07 -16.72
CA VAL A 76 -1.17 -1.04 -15.85
C VAL A 76 -1.76 -0.75 -14.45
N ALA A 77 -1.84 -1.73 -13.55
CA ALA A 77 -1.42 -1.39 -12.20
C ALA A 77 -0.19 -0.50 -12.38
N ALA A 78 0.03 0.57 -11.63
CA ALA A 78 1.43 0.80 -11.40
C ALA A 78 1.91 -0.57 -10.86
N SER A 79 2.62 -1.34 -11.68
CA SER A 79 3.96 -1.66 -11.28
C SER A 79 4.59 -0.30 -10.90
N LEU A 80 4.21 0.29 -9.75
CA LEU A 80 5.02 0.21 -8.56
C LEU A 80 5.65 -1.13 -8.71
N ASP A 81 6.77 -1.13 -9.43
CA ASP A 81 7.58 -2.29 -9.59
C ASP A 81 7.52 -2.93 -8.20
N PRO A 82 6.87 -4.10 -8.01
CA PRO A 82 6.82 -4.69 -6.69
C PRO A 82 8.26 -4.90 -6.20
N GLY A 83 9.21 -4.90 -7.15
CA GLY A 83 10.45 -4.12 -7.20
C GLY A 83 10.93 -3.46 -5.90
N GLY A 84 10.16 -2.54 -5.35
CA GLY A 84 10.58 -1.77 -4.17
C GLY A 84 10.09 -2.31 -2.82
N THR A 85 8.80 -2.65 -2.72
CA THR A 85 8.12 -2.78 -1.41
C THR A 85 7.53 -4.16 -1.13
N ARG A 86 7.33 -5.02 -2.15
CA ARG A 86 6.79 -6.39 -1.98
C ARG A 86 7.64 -7.49 -2.64
N LEU A 87 8.87 -7.20 -3.07
CA LEU A 87 9.89 -8.21 -3.41
C LEU A 87 10.45 -8.96 -2.19
N LEU A 88 9.57 -9.39 -1.29
CA LEU A 88 9.80 -10.56 -0.43
C LEU A 88 8.89 -11.72 -0.86
N ALA A 89 8.53 -11.76 -2.16
CA ALA A 89 7.83 -12.89 -2.77
C ALA A 89 8.65 -14.20 -2.78
N ILE A 90 9.95 -14.14 -2.46
CA ILE A 90 10.75 -15.31 -2.13
C ILE A 90 11.12 -15.22 -0.65
N SER A 91 10.29 -15.83 0.19
CA SER A 91 10.66 -16.18 1.56
C SER A 91 11.80 -17.20 1.47
N MET A 92 13.05 -16.70 1.45
CA MET A 92 14.21 -17.56 1.59
C MET A 92 14.27 -18.04 3.04
N LYS A 93 14.50 -19.34 3.21
CA LYS A 93 14.68 -19.93 4.53
C LYS A 93 16.02 -20.65 4.58
N THR A 94 16.72 -20.48 5.69
CA THR A 94 17.85 -21.34 6.01
C THR A 94 17.34 -22.66 6.56
N VAL A 95 17.41 -23.72 5.75
CA VAL A 95 16.85 -25.04 6.07
C VAL A 95 17.92 -25.99 6.63
N SER A 96 19.19 -25.74 6.32
CA SER A 96 20.30 -26.60 6.72
C SER A 96 21.49 -25.79 7.25
N VAL A 97 22.17 -26.33 8.26
CA VAL A 97 23.32 -25.71 8.93
C VAL A 97 24.46 -26.73 9.04
N ALA A 98 25.62 -26.39 8.48
CA ALA A 98 26.89 -27.07 8.70
C ALA A 98 27.69 -26.35 9.80
N LEU A 99 28.08 -27.09 10.83
CA LEU A 99 28.97 -26.62 11.89
C LEU A 99 30.29 -27.36 11.75
N VAL A 100 31.31 -26.69 11.22
CA VAL A 100 32.67 -27.22 11.04
C VAL A 100 33.56 -26.61 12.10
N MET A 101 34.05 -27.45 13.02
CA MET A 101 34.92 -27.01 14.11
C MET A 101 36.30 -27.63 13.96
N CYS A 102 37.32 -26.80 13.89
CA CYS A 102 38.73 -27.19 13.80
C CYS A 102 39.48 -26.62 15.01
N LEU A 103 39.48 -27.36 16.13
CA LEU A 103 39.94 -26.89 17.44
C LEU A 103 41.16 -27.61 17.99
N ASN A 104 41.35 -28.90 17.67
CA ASN A 104 42.48 -29.73 18.15
C ASN A 104 42.85 -29.46 19.63
N ILE A 105 41.87 -29.69 20.52
CA ILE A 105 41.92 -29.25 21.91
C ILE A 105 43.20 -29.76 22.60
N GLY A 106 44.02 -28.82 23.07
CA GLY A 106 45.27 -29.10 23.79
C GLY A 106 46.54 -28.91 22.95
N VAL A 107 46.41 -28.68 21.64
CA VAL A 107 47.53 -28.40 20.74
C VAL A 107 47.32 -27.03 20.09
N ASP A 108 48.23 -26.10 20.34
CA ASP A 108 48.16 -24.76 19.75
C ASP A 108 48.76 -24.75 18.33
N PRO A 109 48.16 -24.03 17.37
CA PRO A 109 48.71 -23.91 16.03
C PRO A 109 49.99 -23.06 16.03
N PRO A 110 50.93 -23.31 15.08
CA PRO A 110 52.28 -22.75 15.12
C PRO A 110 52.37 -21.23 14.94
N ASP A 111 51.32 -20.59 14.42
CA ASP A 111 51.27 -19.17 14.03
C ASP A 111 50.48 -18.29 15.01
N VAL A 112 49.98 -18.87 16.11
CA VAL A 112 49.25 -18.18 17.17
C VAL A 112 49.96 -18.38 18.50
N VAL A 113 50.71 -17.37 18.92
CA VAL A 113 51.33 -17.35 20.25
C VAL A 113 50.28 -16.97 21.29
N LYS A 114 49.83 -17.92 22.11
CA LYS A 114 48.88 -17.67 23.20
C LYS A 114 49.59 -17.10 24.43
N THR A 115 48.99 -16.09 25.05
CA THR A 115 49.45 -15.55 26.34
C THR A 115 49.12 -16.50 27.49
N GLN A 116 49.82 -16.39 28.62
CA GLN A 116 49.42 -17.06 29.87
C GLN A 116 49.12 -15.99 30.93
N PRO A 117 47.87 -15.85 31.40
CA PRO A 117 46.65 -16.57 30.99
C PRO A 117 46.11 -16.13 29.60
N CYS A 118 45.30 -16.98 28.95
CA CYS A 118 44.61 -16.69 27.69
C CYS A 118 43.13 -17.07 27.75
N ALA A 119 42.34 -16.48 26.84
CA ALA A 119 40.96 -16.86 26.56
C ALA A 119 40.88 -18.35 26.16
N ARG A 120 40.15 -19.16 26.94
CA ARG A 120 39.95 -20.61 26.71
C ARG A 120 38.50 -21.06 26.70
N LEU A 121 37.59 -20.22 27.17
CA LEU A 121 36.16 -20.50 27.20
C LEU A 121 35.64 -20.57 25.76
N GLN A 122 35.01 -21.68 25.37
CA GLN A 122 34.46 -21.87 24.03
C GLN A 122 33.02 -22.38 24.11
N CYS A 123 32.10 -21.71 23.43
CA CYS A 123 30.66 -21.97 23.49
C CYS A 123 30.11 -21.97 24.93
N TRP A 124 30.69 -21.14 25.80
CA TRP A 124 30.43 -21.06 27.25
C TRP A 124 30.83 -22.31 28.05
N LEU A 125 31.69 -23.15 27.50
CA LEU A 125 32.28 -24.30 28.17
C LEU A 125 33.76 -24.00 28.44
N GLY A 126 34.17 -23.97 29.72
CA GLY A 126 35.48 -23.52 30.17
C GLY A 126 36.21 -24.53 31.05
N GLU A 127 37.42 -24.16 31.52
CA GLU A 127 38.27 -25.02 32.37
C GLU A 127 37.56 -25.45 33.68
N ASP A 128 36.69 -24.59 34.22
CA ASP A 128 35.93 -24.82 35.46
C ASP A 128 34.70 -25.75 35.27
N ALA A 129 34.24 -25.90 34.02
CA ALA A 129 33.09 -26.73 33.65
C ALA A 129 33.46 -28.22 33.44
N GLY A 130 34.46 -28.72 34.16
CA GLY A 130 34.88 -30.14 34.12
C GLY A 130 35.67 -30.56 32.86
N ILE A 131 35.99 -29.62 31.96
CA ILE A 131 36.63 -29.92 30.66
C ILE A 131 38.08 -30.35 30.77
N ARG A 132 38.84 -29.85 31.76
CA ARG A 132 40.21 -30.34 32.00
C ARG A 132 40.27 -31.81 32.46
N ARG A 133 39.16 -32.33 33.00
CA ARG A 133 39.05 -33.73 33.45
C ARG A 133 38.46 -34.64 32.37
N SER A 134 37.85 -34.08 31.33
CA SER A 134 37.30 -34.87 30.22
C SER A 134 38.35 -35.08 29.13
N PRO A 135 38.31 -36.22 28.42
CA PRO A 135 39.15 -36.44 27.24
C PRO A 135 38.91 -35.32 26.20
N PRO A 136 39.94 -34.89 25.44
CA PRO A 136 39.81 -33.85 24.40
C PRO A 136 38.66 -34.12 23.42
N GLN A 137 38.47 -35.38 23.03
CA GLN A 137 37.37 -35.83 22.17
C GLN A 137 35.98 -35.49 22.77
N LYS A 138 35.79 -35.78 24.05
CA LYS A 138 34.52 -35.55 24.77
C LYS A 138 34.27 -34.06 24.98
N ALA A 139 35.33 -33.29 25.19
CA ALA A 139 35.24 -31.83 25.24
C ALA A 139 34.80 -31.26 23.89
N LEU A 140 35.37 -31.73 22.79
CA LEU A 140 35.03 -31.32 21.43
C LEU A 140 33.57 -31.62 21.07
N GLU A 141 33.08 -32.82 21.43
CA GLU A 141 31.67 -33.20 21.27
C GLU A 141 30.73 -32.30 22.10
N ALA A 142 31.09 -31.99 23.34
CA ALA A 142 30.30 -31.11 24.19
C ALA A 142 30.23 -29.67 23.65
N ILE A 143 31.36 -29.14 23.15
CA ILE A 143 31.41 -27.81 22.50
C ILE A 143 30.53 -27.80 21.24
N GLY A 144 30.63 -28.84 20.41
CA GLY A 144 29.81 -28.94 19.19
C GLY A 144 28.31 -29.04 19.49
N ALA A 145 27.92 -29.83 20.50
CA ALA A 145 26.53 -29.92 20.94
C ALA A 145 26.03 -28.59 21.54
N ALA A 146 26.86 -27.88 22.29
CA ALA A 146 26.53 -26.56 22.83
C ALA A 146 26.31 -25.54 21.70
N LEU A 147 27.21 -25.49 20.71
CA LEU A 147 27.08 -24.60 19.55
C LEU A 147 25.81 -24.89 18.75
N GLN A 148 25.51 -26.17 18.50
CA GLN A 148 24.26 -26.57 17.84
C GLN A 148 23.04 -26.06 18.61
N LYS A 149 23.00 -26.27 19.93
CA LYS A 149 21.91 -25.79 20.79
C LYS A 149 21.78 -24.27 20.77
N GLN A 150 22.87 -23.52 20.61
CA GLN A 150 22.82 -22.06 20.49
C GLN A 150 22.15 -21.62 19.18
N TYR A 151 22.47 -22.25 18.04
CA TYR A 151 21.81 -21.95 16.76
C TYR A 151 20.34 -22.42 16.73
N GLU A 152 20.02 -23.57 17.33
CA GLU A 152 18.64 -24.09 17.42
C GLU A 152 17.68 -23.12 18.11
N ARG A 153 18.18 -22.25 19.01
CA ARG A 153 17.38 -21.18 19.62
C ARG A 153 16.89 -20.15 18.60
N TRP A 154 17.68 -19.87 17.56
CA TRP A 154 17.35 -18.91 16.51
C TRP A 154 16.57 -19.55 15.36
N GLN A 155 16.88 -20.80 15.02
CA GLN A 155 16.19 -21.57 14.00
C GLN A 155 16.01 -23.03 14.43
N SER A 156 14.91 -23.33 15.10
CA SER A 156 14.64 -24.66 15.65
C SER A 156 14.25 -25.70 14.60
N ARG A 157 13.82 -25.28 13.41
CA ARG A 157 13.32 -26.19 12.36
C ARG A 157 14.36 -26.57 11.32
N ALA A 158 15.59 -26.07 11.42
CA ALA A 158 16.67 -26.39 10.49
C ALA A 158 17.32 -27.75 10.80
N ARG A 159 17.93 -28.36 9.77
CA ARG A 159 18.73 -29.57 9.89
C ARG A 159 20.17 -29.21 10.19
N TYR A 160 20.63 -29.57 11.39
CA TYR A 160 22.00 -29.35 11.85
C TYR A 160 22.88 -30.55 11.54
N LYS A 161 24.08 -30.31 11.02
CA LYS A 161 25.13 -31.31 10.86
C LYS A 161 26.43 -30.78 11.43
N LEU A 162 26.96 -31.51 12.41
CA LEU A 162 28.21 -31.21 13.10
C LEU A 162 29.36 -32.01 12.48
N SER A 163 30.50 -31.35 12.29
CA SER A 163 31.74 -31.93 11.77
C SER A 163 32.88 -31.46 12.67
N LEU A 164 33.41 -32.38 13.47
CA LEU A 164 34.42 -32.12 14.50
C LEU A 164 35.80 -32.53 13.99
N ASP A 165 36.74 -31.61 13.99
CA ASP A 165 38.11 -31.74 13.45
C ASP A 165 38.16 -32.52 12.12
N PRO A 166 37.41 -32.10 11.07
CA PRO A 166 37.22 -32.95 9.89
C PRO A 166 38.40 -32.95 8.93
N THR A 167 38.37 -33.93 8.03
CA THR A 167 39.18 -34.01 6.81
C THR A 167 38.53 -33.29 5.62
N VAL A 168 39.32 -32.99 4.58
CA VAL A 168 38.82 -32.37 3.33
C VAL A 168 37.68 -33.19 2.71
N GLU A 169 37.81 -34.51 2.67
CA GLU A 169 36.78 -35.40 2.12
C GLU A 169 35.48 -35.39 2.92
N GLU A 170 35.56 -35.25 4.24
CA GLU A 170 34.40 -35.13 5.11
C GLU A 170 33.67 -33.80 4.90
N VAL A 171 34.42 -32.68 4.82
CA VAL A 171 33.85 -31.37 4.50
C VAL A 171 33.18 -31.39 3.12
N LYS A 172 33.81 -32.00 2.11
CA LYS A 172 33.24 -32.17 0.77
C LYS A 172 31.93 -32.95 0.79
N LYS A 173 31.90 -34.10 1.47
CA LYS A 173 30.69 -34.92 1.62
C LYS A 173 29.58 -34.18 2.37
N LEU A 174 29.95 -33.45 3.43
CA LEU A 174 29.03 -32.63 4.22
C LEU A 174 28.34 -31.55 3.36
N CYS A 175 29.13 -30.71 2.71
CA CYS A 175 28.64 -29.59 1.90
C CYS A 175 27.77 -30.08 0.74
N SER A 176 28.27 -31.08 0.00
CA SER A 176 27.54 -31.68 -1.14
C SER A 176 26.22 -32.33 -0.70
N SER A 177 26.20 -32.98 0.46
CA SER A 177 24.98 -33.58 1.03
C SER A 177 23.95 -32.51 1.42
N LEU A 178 24.39 -31.43 2.07
CA LEU A 178 23.48 -30.35 2.50
C LEU A 178 22.89 -29.59 1.32
N ARG A 179 23.69 -29.28 0.29
CA ARG A 179 23.17 -28.65 -0.94
C ARG A 179 22.16 -29.55 -1.65
N ARG A 180 22.47 -30.84 -1.83
CA ARG A 180 21.54 -31.81 -2.45
C ARG A 180 20.19 -31.87 -1.73
N ASN A 181 20.20 -31.79 -0.40
CA ASN A 181 18.99 -31.85 0.43
C ASN A 181 18.20 -30.53 0.48
N SER A 182 18.87 -29.38 0.29
CA SER A 182 18.27 -28.05 0.43
C SER A 182 17.83 -27.45 -0.91
N LYS A 183 18.31 -27.96 -2.04
CA LYS A 183 17.97 -27.47 -3.40
C LYS A 183 18.24 -25.95 -3.50
N GLU A 184 17.17 -25.16 -3.64
CA GLU A 184 17.16 -23.70 -3.78
C GLU A 184 17.14 -22.96 -2.43
N ASP A 185 16.97 -23.67 -1.31
CA ASP A 185 16.99 -23.06 0.02
C ASP A 185 18.42 -22.70 0.47
N ARG A 186 18.50 -21.80 1.45
CA ARG A 186 19.78 -21.32 1.98
C ARG A 186 20.42 -22.37 2.89
N VAL A 187 21.72 -22.55 2.74
CA VAL A 187 22.55 -23.37 3.64
C VAL A 187 23.52 -22.47 4.40
N LEU A 188 23.61 -22.64 5.72
CA LEU A 188 24.60 -21.97 6.56
C LEU A 188 25.84 -22.84 6.73
N PHE A 189 27.02 -22.24 6.56
CA PHE A 189 28.31 -22.86 6.85
C PHE A 189 29.03 -22.04 7.92
N HIS A 190 29.16 -22.62 9.10
CA HIS A 190 29.93 -22.06 10.20
C HIS A 190 31.27 -22.77 10.28
N TYR A 191 32.35 -22.00 10.20
CA TYR A 191 33.72 -22.49 10.33
C TYR A 191 34.39 -21.83 11.53
N ASN A 192 34.81 -22.65 12.48
CA ASN A 192 35.65 -22.24 13.59
C ASN A 192 37.05 -22.81 13.41
N GLY A 193 38.04 -21.94 13.26
CA GLY A 193 39.43 -22.30 12.93
C GLY A 193 40.44 -21.92 14.01
N HIS A 194 40.12 -22.06 15.30
CA HIS A 194 41.04 -21.67 16.39
C HIS A 194 42.18 -22.66 16.64
N GLY A 195 42.03 -23.93 16.25
CA GLY A 195 43.02 -24.98 16.43
C GLY A 195 43.91 -25.25 15.21
N VAL A 196 43.83 -24.38 14.20
CA VAL A 196 44.55 -24.50 12.93
C VAL A 196 45.21 -23.17 12.57
N PRO A 197 46.17 -23.16 11.63
CA PRO A 197 46.79 -21.93 11.20
C PRO A 197 45.81 -20.91 10.59
N LYS A 198 46.23 -19.65 10.54
CA LYS A 198 45.50 -18.56 9.88
C LYS A 198 45.29 -18.86 8.40
N PRO A 199 44.16 -18.39 7.81
CA PRO A 199 43.91 -18.49 6.39
C PRO A 199 45.03 -17.88 5.54
N THR A 200 45.29 -18.47 4.38
CA THR A 200 46.36 -17.99 3.48
C THR A 200 45.88 -16.86 2.58
N VAL A 201 46.81 -16.07 2.04
CA VAL A 201 46.52 -15.05 1.02
C VAL A 201 46.04 -15.64 -0.31
N ASN A 202 46.28 -16.94 -0.52
CA ASN A 202 45.81 -17.69 -1.69
C ASN A 202 44.34 -18.09 -1.56
N GLY A 203 43.70 -17.83 -0.42
CA GLY A 203 42.30 -18.17 -0.19
C GLY A 203 42.11 -19.62 0.22
N GLU A 204 42.97 -20.13 1.11
CA GLU A 204 42.84 -21.46 1.69
C GLU A 204 42.52 -21.36 3.18
N ILE A 205 41.62 -22.22 3.64
CA ILE A 205 41.35 -22.48 5.06
C ILE A 205 41.96 -23.82 5.45
N TRP A 206 42.24 -24.03 6.73
CA TRP A 206 42.95 -25.24 7.18
C TRP A 206 41.99 -26.24 7.84
N VAL A 207 42.21 -27.52 7.55
CA VAL A 207 41.54 -28.68 8.16
C VAL A 207 42.59 -29.74 8.52
N PHE A 208 42.18 -30.91 9.01
CA PHE A 208 43.11 -31.96 9.44
C PHE A 208 43.24 -33.08 8.42
N ASN A 209 44.32 -33.86 8.53
CA ASN A 209 44.37 -35.21 7.97
C ASN A 209 43.79 -36.23 8.96
N ARG A 210 43.55 -37.47 8.51
CA ARG A 210 42.94 -38.53 9.34
C ARG A 210 43.72 -38.87 10.62
N SER A 211 45.02 -38.62 10.62
CA SER A 211 45.91 -38.89 11.75
C SER A 211 46.16 -37.68 12.66
N TYR A 212 45.57 -36.52 12.37
CA TYR A 212 45.78 -35.26 13.10
C TYR A 212 47.26 -34.83 13.23
N THR A 213 48.10 -35.23 12.27
CA THR A 213 49.54 -34.93 12.25
C THR A 213 49.89 -33.72 11.39
N GLN A 214 49.04 -33.39 10.41
CA GLN A 214 49.28 -32.30 9.47
C GLN A 214 48.01 -31.47 9.27
N TYR A 215 48.21 -30.17 9.09
CA TYR A 215 47.18 -29.26 8.62
C TYR A 215 47.12 -29.33 7.09
N ILE A 216 45.93 -29.57 6.55
CA ILE A 216 45.68 -29.70 5.12
C ILE A 216 44.96 -28.44 4.62
N PRO A 217 45.47 -27.76 3.57
CA PRO A 217 44.80 -26.60 3.01
C PRO A 217 43.56 -27.02 2.22
N LEU A 218 42.46 -26.30 2.43
CA LEU A 218 41.20 -26.42 1.72
C LEU A 218 40.94 -25.12 0.96
N SER A 219 40.85 -25.20 -0.36
CA SER A 219 40.60 -24.05 -1.22
C SER A 219 39.18 -23.51 -1.06
N MET A 220 39.04 -22.19 -0.95
CA MET A 220 37.74 -21.53 -0.94
C MET A 220 36.99 -21.66 -2.27
N TYR A 221 37.72 -21.87 -3.38
CA TYR A 221 37.14 -22.15 -4.70
C TYR A 221 36.32 -23.44 -4.68
N ASP A 222 36.92 -24.53 -4.18
CA ASP A 222 36.24 -25.83 -4.09
C ASP A 222 35.05 -25.79 -3.12
N LEU A 223 35.20 -25.08 -1.99
CA LEU A 223 34.14 -24.93 -1.00
C LEU A 223 32.91 -24.23 -1.58
N GLN A 224 33.10 -23.18 -2.38
CA GLN A 224 32.01 -22.48 -3.08
C GLN A 224 31.23 -23.43 -3.99
N GLN A 225 31.95 -24.26 -4.75
CA GLN A 225 31.36 -25.23 -5.64
C GLN A 225 30.54 -26.30 -4.90
N TRP A 226 31.03 -26.81 -3.76
CA TRP A 226 30.31 -27.84 -2.99
C TRP A 226 29.08 -27.29 -2.28
N MET A 227 29.16 -26.05 -1.78
CA MET A 227 28.09 -25.41 -1.03
C MET A 227 27.01 -24.80 -1.92
N GLY A 228 27.33 -24.36 -3.13
CA GLY A 228 26.40 -23.73 -4.07
C GLY A 228 25.77 -22.43 -3.58
N ALA A 229 24.92 -21.82 -4.40
CA ALA A 229 24.10 -20.66 -4.06
C ALA A 229 22.61 -21.08 -3.95
N PRO A 230 21.81 -20.48 -3.03
CA PRO A 230 22.17 -19.45 -2.05
C PRO A 230 22.80 -20.03 -0.77
N SER A 231 23.84 -19.40 -0.23
CA SER A 231 24.50 -19.81 1.02
C SER A 231 24.89 -18.61 1.91
N ILE A 232 25.07 -18.89 3.20
CA ILE A 232 25.60 -17.94 4.20
C ILE A 232 26.80 -18.56 4.93
N TYR A 233 27.86 -17.77 5.11
CA TYR A 233 29.10 -18.23 5.75
C TYR A 233 29.42 -17.41 7.01
N VAL A 234 29.89 -18.09 8.04
CA VAL A 234 30.37 -17.48 9.29
C VAL A 234 31.78 -18.01 9.57
N TYR A 235 32.77 -17.12 9.58
CA TYR A 235 34.17 -17.45 9.80
C TYR A 235 34.65 -16.90 11.14
N ASP A 236 34.86 -17.79 12.11
CA ASP A 236 35.46 -17.49 13.40
C ASP A 236 36.91 -17.98 13.45
N CYS A 237 37.81 -17.14 12.94
CA CYS A 237 39.25 -17.36 12.96
C CYS A 237 40.02 -16.03 12.92
N SER A 238 41.31 -16.07 13.21
CA SER A 238 42.20 -14.93 13.00
C SER A 238 42.46 -14.73 11.50
N SER A 239 42.69 -13.49 11.07
CA SER A 239 42.82 -13.12 9.65
C SER A 239 41.64 -13.53 8.74
N ALA A 240 40.42 -13.65 9.29
CA ALA A 240 39.22 -14.08 8.56
C ALA A 240 38.87 -13.20 7.35
N GLY A 241 39.27 -11.92 7.34
CA GLY A 241 39.09 -11.02 6.20
C GLY A 241 39.77 -11.50 4.90
N LEU A 242 40.87 -12.26 5.00
CA LEU A 242 41.51 -12.87 3.82
C LEU A 242 40.57 -13.85 3.10
N ILE A 243 39.72 -14.53 3.87
CA ILE A 243 38.72 -15.45 3.34
C ILE A 243 37.69 -14.68 2.51
N LEU A 244 37.18 -13.53 2.99
CA LEU A 244 36.21 -12.71 2.24
C LEU A 244 36.78 -12.19 0.93
N ASP A 245 38.00 -11.66 0.97
CA ASP A 245 38.67 -11.11 -0.22
C ASP A 245 38.87 -12.20 -1.28
N SER A 246 39.32 -13.38 -0.85
CA SER A 246 39.55 -14.52 -1.73
C SER A 246 38.24 -15.12 -2.25
N PHE A 247 37.22 -15.24 -1.39
CA PHE A 247 35.88 -15.70 -1.77
C PHE A 247 35.28 -14.81 -2.87
N ASN A 248 35.36 -13.49 -2.71
CA ASN A 248 34.83 -12.56 -3.70
C ASN A 248 35.60 -12.65 -5.03
N LYS A 249 36.94 -12.83 -5.00
CA LYS A 249 37.74 -13.06 -6.21
C LYS A 249 37.31 -14.34 -6.94
N PHE A 250 37.19 -15.45 -6.22
CA PHE A 250 36.76 -16.74 -6.80
C PHE A 250 35.31 -16.74 -7.29
N ALA A 251 34.42 -15.99 -6.65
CA ALA A 251 33.05 -15.81 -7.13
C ALA A 251 33.00 -15.13 -8.52
N VAL A 252 33.84 -14.11 -8.76
CA VAL A 252 33.96 -13.49 -10.09
C VAL A 252 34.58 -14.46 -11.11
N GLN A 253 35.56 -15.26 -10.68
CA GLN A 253 36.20 -16.25 -11.53
C GLN A 253 35.21 -17.33 -11.98
N HIS A 254 34.41 -17.89 -11.08
CA HIS A 254 33.35 -18.85 -11.42
C HIS A 254 32.35 -18.28 -12.43
N GLU A 255 31.93 -17.01 -12.27
CA GLU A 255 31.02 -16.37 -13.21
C GLU A 255 31.66 -16.23 -14.61
N ARG A 256 32.94 -15.83 -14.69
CA ARG A 256 33.67 -15.74 -15.97
C ARG A 256 33.85 -17.10 -16.65
N GLU A 257 34.24 -18.13 -15.90
CA GLU A 257 34.41 -19.48 -16.43
C GLU A 257 33.07 -20.06 -16.91
N PHE A 258 31.99 -19.78 -16.17
CA PHE A 258 30.64 -20.14 -16.58
C PHE A 258 30.26 -19.45 -17.89
N GLU A 259 30.46 -18.14 -18.01
CA GLU A 259 30.21 -17.37 -19.25
C GLU A 259 30.98 -17.93 -20.45
N ILE A 260 32.26 -18.28 -20.26
CA ILE A 260 33.11 -18.88 -21.32
C ILE A 260 32.59 -20.27 -21.72
N SER A 261 32.13 -21.08 -20.76
CA SER A 261 31.65 -22.44 -21.02
C SER A 261 30.27 -22.52 -21.68
N LEU A 262 29.44 -21.46 -21.60
CA LEU A 262 28.00 -21.50 -21.91
C LEU A 262 27.54 -20.62 -23.06
N GLY A 263 28.40 -20.34 -24.05
CA GLY A 263 28.02 -19.66 -25.30
C GLY A 263 26.86 -20.28 -26.11
N VAL A 264 26.11 -21.27 -25.61
CA VAL A 264 25.03 -21.99 -26.34
C VAL A 264 23.76 -22.31 -25.51
N LYS A 265 23.67 -22.09 -24.18
CA LYS A 265 22.43 -22.39 -23.43
C LYS A 265 22.11 -21.31 -22.41
N GLY A 266 21.00 -20.59 -22.62
CA GLY A 266 20.55 -19.44 -21.82
C GLY A 266 20.14 -19.74 -20.36
N GLN A 267 20.98 -20.44 -19.59
CA GLN A 267 20.88 -20.56 -18.14
C GLN A 267 21.70 -19.45 -17.48
N ALA A 268 21.13 -18.81 -16.45
CA ALA A 268 21.84 -17.80 -15.68
C ALA A 268 22.94 -18.44 -14.80
N PRO A 269 24.11 -17.79 -14.64
CA PRO A 269 25.16 -18.29 -13.77
C PRO A 269 24.69 -18.43 -12.31
N PRO A 270 25.17 -19.45 -11.57
CA PRO A 270 24.98 -19.50 -10.13
C PRO A 270 25.59 -18.26 -9.48
N SER A 271 24.76 -17.43 -8.83
CA SER A 271 25.19 -16.16 -8.27
C SER A 271 25.91 -16.34 -6.92
N TYR A 272 27.20 -16.67 -6.97
CA TYR A 272 28.05 -16.70 -5.78
C TYR A 272 28.27 -15.30 -5.18
N ARG A 273 28.19 -14.24 -6.00
CA ARG A 273 28.17 -12.84 -5.55
C ARG A 273 27.00 -12.51 -4.61
N GLY A 274 25.91 -13.26 -4.71
CA GLY A 274 24.73 -13.10 -3.85
C GLY A 274 24.88 -13.69 -2.45
N CYS A 275 25.93 -14.49 -2.18
CA CYS A 275 26.16 -15.17 -0.92
C CYS A 275 26.52 -14.21 0.21
N ILE A 276 25.98 -14.48 1.40
CA ILE A 276 26.19 -13.66 2.59
C ILE A 276 27.39 -14.20 3.36
N GLN A 277 28.27 -13.34 3.86
CA GLN A 277 29.45 -13.76 4.61
C GLN A 277 29.63 -12.88 5.85
N LEU A 278 30.04 -13.48 6.97
CA LEU A 278 30.38 -12.81 8.22
C LEU A 278 31.76 -13.31 8.67
N ALA A 279 32.72 -12.42 8.84
CA ALA A 279 34.05 -12.74 9.36
C ALA A 279 34.35 -12.00 10.66
N ALA A 280 35.07 -12.68 11.54
CA ALA A 280 35.41 -12.18 12.86
C ALA A 280 36.37 -10.97 12.84
N CYS A 281 37.29 -10.89 11.88
CA CYS A 281 38.36 -9.89 11.90
C CYS A 281 38.87 -9.51 10.49
N ARG A 282 39.64 -8.42 10.39
CA ARG A 282 40.31 -7.98 9.14
C ARG A 282 41.49 -8.89 8.75
N PRO A 283 41.99 -8.83 7.50
CA PRO A 283 43.09 -9.67 7.00
C PRO A 283 44.35 -9.75 7.89
N HIS A 284 44.67 -8.68 8.62
CA HIS A 284 45.91 -8.57 9.42
C HIS A 284 45.64 -8.54 10.93
N GLN A 285 44.41 -8.84 11.36
CA GLN A 285 44.02 -8.81 12.76
C GLN A 285 43.97 -10.23 13.35
N VAL A 286 44.32 -10.33 14.63
CA VAL A 286 44.25 -11.55 15.42
C VAL A 286 43.09 -11.39 16.41
N LEU A 287 42.43 -12.51 16.73
CA LEU A 287 41.35 -12.51 17.71
C LEU A 287 41.84 -12.10 19.11
N PRO A 288 40.99 -11.47 19.94
CA PRO A 288 41.37 -11.09 21.30
C PRO A 288 41.75 -12.31 22.16
N MET A 289 42.83 -12.19 22.94
CA MET A 289 43.34 -13.26 23.82
C MET A 289 43.08 -13.01 25.31
N SER A 290 42.32 -11.96 25.67
CA SER A 290 42.04 -11.60 27.06
C SER A 290 41.36 -12.75 27.81
N PRO A 291 41.88 -13.21 28.96
CA PRO A 291 41.37 -14.38 29.69
C PRO A 291 39.93 -14.22 30.20
N GLU A 292 39.46 -12.99 30.34
CA GLU A 292 38.10 -12.69 30.81
C GLU A 292 37.03 -12.93 29.73
N LEU A 293 37.44 -13.02 28.45
CA LEU A 293 36.57 -13.22 27.31
C LEU A 293 36.58 -14.68 26.84
N PRO A 294 35.51 -15.13 26.15
CA PRO A 294 35.56 -16.37 25.40
C PRO A 294 36.53 -16.30 24.22
N ALA A 295 37.17 -17.43 23.92
CA ALA A 295 38.00 -17.62 22.72
C ALA A 295 37.15 -17.48 21.45
N ASP A 296 35.90 -17.94 21.49
CA ASP A 296 34.89 -17.78 20.44
C ASP A 296 34.05 -16.51 20.62
N LEU A 297 34.72 -15.37 20.84
CA LEU A 297 34.08 -14.07 21.04
C LEU A 297 33.11 -13.72 19.90
N PHE A 298 33.52 -13.95 18.65
CA PHE A 298 32.68 -13.63 17.49
C PHE A 298 31.43 -14.52 17.44
N THR A 299 31.62 -15.84 17.57
CA THR A 299 30.50 -16.80 17.62
C THR A 299 29.58 -16.49 18.79
N SER A 300 30.12 -16.26 19.98
CA SER A 300 29.38 -15.91 21.20
C SER A 300 28.55 -14.63 21.03
N CYS A 301 29.07 -13.62 20.33
CA CYS A 301 28.29 -12.42 19.98
C CYS A 301 27.12 -12.77 19.04
N LEU A 302 27.36 -13.61 18.03
CA LEU A 302 26.37 -13.97 17.01
C LEU A 302 25.28 -14.91 17.51
N THR A 303 25.59 -15.83 18.43
CA THR A 303 24.67 -16.89 18.86
C THR A 303 24.09 -16.65 20.25
N THR A 304 24.78 -15.89 21.10
CA THR A 304 24.40 -15.59 22.50
C THR A 304 24.62 -14.11 22.86
N PRO A 305 24.01 -13.16 22.12
CA PRO A 305 24.31 -11.74 22.20
C PRO A 305 24.05 -11.14 23.57
N VAL A 306 22.92 -11.46 24.23
CA VAL A 306 22.55 -10.89 25.54
C VAL A 306 23.55 -11.30 26.62
N GLN A 307 23.96 -12.57 26.62
CA GLN A 307 24.94 -13.10 27.59
C GLN A 307 26.31 -12.44 27.40
N MET A 308 26.77 -12.31 26.15
CA MET A 308 28.03 -11.65 25.84
C MET A 308 27.98 -10.15 26.14
N ALA A 309 26.87 -9.47 25.83
CA ALA A 309 26.69 -8.06 26.13
C ALA A 309 26.72 -7.79 27.64
N LEU A 310 26.04 -8.61 28.45
CA LEU A 310 26.08 -8.51 29.92
C LEU A 310 27.49 -8.72 30.47
N ARG A 311 28.18 -9.77 30.02
CA ARG A 311 29.55 -10.06 30.45
C ARG A 311 30.50 -8.93 30.08
N TRP A 312 30.47 -8.47 28.83
CA TRP A 312 31.30 -7.35 28.37
C TRP A 312 31.02 -6.07 29.14
N PHE A 313 29.74 -5.75 29.38
CA PHE A 313 29.32 -4.57 30.13
C PHE A 313 29.89 -4.54 31.55
N VAL A 314 29.87 -5.68 32.26
CA VAL A 314 30.46 -5.78 33.60
C VAL A 314 31.98 -5.59 33.56
N LEU A 315 32.67 -6.08 32.52
CA LEU A 315 34.13 -5.95 32.38
C LEU A 315 34.60 -4.52 32.07
N GLN A 316 33.77 -3.64 31.50
CA GLN A 316 34.17 -2.28 31.11
C GLN A 316 34.49 -1.33 32.28
N GLY A 317 34.16 -1.69 33.54
CA GLY A 317 34.66 -1.07 34.78
C GLY A 317 34.26 0.39 35.08
N GLY A 318 34.16 1.26 34.08
CA GLY A 318 34.13 2.73 34.24
C GLY A 318 32.76 3.42 34.16
N SER A 319 31.66 2.70 33.88
CA SER A 319 30.32 3.30 33.70
C SER A 319 29.26 2.75 34.65
N ARG A 320 29.67 2.20 35.80
CA ARG A 320 28.71 1.57 36.73
C ARG A 320 27.99 2.63 37.56
N LEU A 321 26.66 2.70 37.42
CA LEU A 321 25.81 3.30 38.46
C LEU A 321 25.59 2.34 39.64
N VAL A 322 25.85 1.03 39.45
CA VAL A 322 25.60 -0.03 40.43
C VAL A 322 26.91 -0.66 40.90
N PRO A 323 27.37 -0.39 42.13
CA PRO A 323 28.48 -1.14 42.71
C PRO A 323 28.03 -2.59 43.03
N ASN A 324 28.95 -3.56 42.92
CA ASN A 324 28.82 -4.96 43.39
C ASN A 324 28.18 -6.03 42.48
N VAL A 325 28.14 -5.86 41.14
CA VAL A 325 27.76 -6.98 40.24
C VAL A 325 29.00 -7.79 39.83
N THR A 326 29.08 -9.05 40.27
CA THR A 326 30.14 -10.00 39.89
C THR A 326 29.74 -10.84 38.66
N LEU A 327 30.74 -11.42 37.97
CA LEU A 327 30.52 -12.28 36.80
C LEU A 327 29.68 -13.53 37.13
N GLU A 328 29.79 -14.06 38.36
CA GLU A 328 29.01 -15.21 38.84
C GLU A 328 27.51 -14.91 38.95
N LEU A 329 27.15 -13.67 39.28
CA LEU A 329 25.75 -13.25 39.39
C LEU A 329 25.06 -13.22 38.01
N LEU A 330 25.82 -12.97 36.94
CA LEU A 330 25.32 -12.92 35.56
C LEU A 330 24.89 -14.29 35.04
N GLU A 331 25.52 -15.38 35.50
CA GLU A 331 25.14 -16.74 35.10
C GLU A 331 23.77 -17.16 35.65
N ARG A 332 23.26 -16.42 36.65
CA ARG A 332 21.98 -16.68 37.34
C ARG A 332 20.95 -15.57 37.09
N VAL A 333 21.00 -14.88 35.96
CA VAL A 333 19.95 -13.92 35.59
C VAL A 333 18.62 -14.68 35.45
N PRO A 334 17.58 -14.31 36.23
CA PRO A 334 16.32 -15.03 36.24
C PRO A 334 15.53 -14.81 34.94
N GLY A 335 14.94 -15.88 34.42
CA GLY A 335 14.01 -15.79 33.29
C GLY A 335 14.35 -16.66 32.09
N GLN A 336 13.55 -16.47 31.04
CA GLN A 336 13.71 -17.16 29.76
C GLN A 336 13.70 -16.13 28.63
N LEU A 337 14.55 -16.32 27.61
CA LEU A 337 14.73 -15.36 26.51
C LEU A 337 13.45 -15.05 25.71
N HIS A 338 12.49 -15.97 25.71
CA HIS A 338 11.23 -15.81 24.97
C HIS A 338 10.10 -15.17 25.82
N ASP A 339 10.23 -15.21 27.15
CA ASP A 339 9.24 -14.62 28.05
C ASP A 339 9.63 -13.17 28.38
N ARG A 340 8.96 -12.24 27.71
CA ARG A 340 9.15 -10.79 27.86
C ARG A 340 8.83 -10.28 29.26
N ARG A 341 8.15 -11.08 30.09
CA ARG A 341 7.83 -10.74 31.49
C ARG A 341 9.01 -10.98 32.43
N THR A 342 10.00 -11.72 31.96
CA THR A 342 11.21 -12.02 32.75
C THR A 342 12.33 -11.04 32.42
N MET A 343 13.23 -10.84 33.36
CA MET A 343 14.39 -9.95 33.20
C MET A 343 15.21 -10.27 31.93
N LEU A 344 15.51 -11.56 31.74
CA LEU A 344 16.28 -12.02 30.58
C LEU A 344 15.51 -11.83 29.26
N GLY A 345 14.20 -12.07 29.24
CA GLY A 345 13.39 -11.88 28.04
C GLY A 345 13.10 -10.42 27.72
N GLU A 346 13.00 -9.55 28.73
CA GLU A 346 12.92 -8.09 28.56
C GLU A 346 14.21 -7.56 27.91
N LEU A 347 15.39 -7.93 28.44
CA LEU A 347 16.68 -7.55 27.85
C LEU A 347 16.82 -8.03 26.39
N ASN A 348 16.42 -9.27 26.10
CA ASN A 348 16.46 -9.80 24.74
C ASN A 348 15.51 -9.04 23.79
N TRP A 349 14.34 -8.66 24.28
CA TRP A 349 13.38 -7.87 23.50
C TRP A 349 13.90 -6.47 23.21
N ILE A 350 14.46 -5.81 24.23
CA ILE A 350 15.13 -4.51 24.12
C ILE A 350 16.28 -4.57 23.11
N PHE A 351 17.16 -5.56 23.24
CA PHE A 351 18.30 -5.76 22.36
C PHE A 351 17.85 -5.87 20.90
N THR A 352 16.80 -6.66 20.66
CA THR A 352 16.20 -6.82 19.33
C THR A 352 15.67 -5.48 18.80
N ALA A 353 14.97 -4.69 19.62
CA ALA A 353 14.42 -3.39 19.22
C ALA A 353 15.53 -2.38 18.86
N ILE A 354 16.58 -2.31 19.69
CA ILE A 354 17.71 -1.39 19.48
C ILE A 354 18.47 -1.74 18.20
N THR A 355 18.85 -3.01 18.04
CA THR A 355 19.62 -3.46 16.87
C THR A 355 18.84 -3.32 15.56
N ASP A 356 17.53 -3.58 15.58
CA ASP A 356 16.66 -3.40 14.40
C ASP A 356 16.50 -1.91 14.05
N THR A 357 16.47 -1.02 15.04
CA THR A 357 16.39 0.44 14.84
C THR A 357 17.72 1.00 14.30
N ILE A 358 18.85 0.56 14.83
CA ILE A 358 20.19 0.92 14.31
C ILE A 358 20.28 0.51 12.83
N ALA A 359 19.89 -0.73 12.51
CA ALA A 359 19.91 -1.22 11.15
C ALA A 359 18.99 -0.43 10.21
N TRP A 360 17.79 -0.06 10.66
CA TRP A 360 16.84 0.70 9.85
C TRP A 360 17.34 2.12 9.53
N ASN A 361 17.96 2.78 10.51
CA ASN A 361 18.44 4.15 10.34
C ASN A 361 19.73 4.25 9.53
N VAL A 362 20.58 3.22 9.60
CA VAL A 362 21.90 3.23 8.94
C VAL A 362 21.87 2.61 7.54
N LEU A 363 21.04 1.59 7.31
CA LEU A 363 21.08 0.82 6.06
C LEU A 363 20.12 1.35 4.99
N PRO A 364 20.51 1.28 3.70
CA PRO A 364 19.58 1.49 2.60
C PRO A 364 18.40 0.52 2.67
N LYS A 365 17.19 0.99 2.34
CA LYS A 365 15.94 0.21 2.45
C LYS A 365 16.03 -1.18 1.81
N ALA A 366 16.60 -1.29 0.61
CA ALA A 366 16.75 -2.56 -0.09
C ALA A 366 17.67 -3.55 0.65
N LEU A 367 18.77 -3.05 1.22
CA LEU A 367 19.70 -3.88 2.00
C LEU A 367 19.09 -4.30 3.33
N PHE A 368 18.36 -3.39 4.00
CA PHE A 368 17.63 -3.71 5.22
C PHE A 368 16.59 -4.82 4.99
N GLN A 369 15.79 -4.74 3.91
CA GLN A 369 14.82 -5.81 3.60
C GLN A 369 15.51 -7.15 3.38
N LYS A 370 16.60 -7.16 2.60
CA LYS A 370 17.36 -8.38 2.28
C LYS A 370 17.95 -9.04 3.52
N LEU A 371 18.47 -8.26 4.47
CA LEU A 371 19.20 -8.80 5.63
C LEU A 371 18.32 -8.99 6.87
N PHE A 372 17.42 -8.04 7.19
CA PHE A 372 16.66 -7.99 8.45
C PHE A 372 15.20 -8.47 8.33
N ARG A 373 14.69 -8.73 7.12
CA ARG A 373 13.29 -9.14 6.89
C ARG A 373 13.11 -10.40 6.07
N GLN A 374 14.08 -10.79 5.25
CA GLN A 374 13.93 -11.93 4.33
C GLN A 374 13.96 -13.31 5.01
N ASP A 375 14.92 -13.53 5.91
CA ASP A 375 15.12 -14.79 6.62
C ASP A 375 15.33 -14.49 8.11
N LEU A 376 14.61 -15.20 8.99
CA LEU A 376 14.67 -15.03 10.43
C LEU A 376 16.08 -15.29 10.99
N LEU A 377 16.80 -16.31 10.47
CA LEU A 377 18.13 -16.65 10.96
C LEU A 377 19.15 -15.59 10.53
N VAL A 378 19.13 -15.19 9.26
CA VAL A 378 19.99 -14.13 8.72
C VAL A 378 19.75 -12.81 9.47
N ALA A 379 18.49 -12.44 9.69
CA ALA A 379 18.14 -11.24 10.42
C ALA A 379 18.66 -11.27 11.86
N SER A 380 18.60 -12.43 12.52
CA SER A 380 19.14 -12.59 13.88
C SER A 380 20.66 -12.49 13.88
N LEU A 381 21.34 -13.16 12.95
CA LEU A 381 22.80 -13.06 12.81
C LEU A 381 23.26 -11.63 12.55
N PHE A 382 22.56 -10.87 11.69
CA PHE A 382 22.93 -9.47 11.42
C PHE A 382 22.61 -8.52 12.58
N ARG A 383 21.52 -8.70 13.31
CA ARG A 383 21.27 -7.95 14.57
C ARG A 383 22.41 -8.19 15.55
N ASN A 384 22.81 -9.45 15.70
CA ASN A 384 23.85 -9.88 16.62
C ASN A 384 25.24 -9.48 16.12
N PHE A 385 25.44 -9.36 14.81
CA PHE A 385 26.66 -8.84 14.19
C PHE A 385 26.90 -7.37 14.54
N LEU A 386 25.86 -6.55 14.70
CA LEU A 386 26.03 -5.17 15.15
C LEU A 386 26.65 -5.10 16.56
N LEU A 387 26.28 -6.03 17.44
CA LEU A 387 26.90 -6.17 18.76
C LEU A 387 28.34 -6.66 18.64
N ALA A 388 28.61 -7.63 17.76
CA ALA A 388 29.98 -8.09 17.49
C ALA A 388 30.87 -6.94 16.99
N GLU A 389 30.36 -6.10 16.08
CA GLU A 389 31.06 -4.91 15.59
C GLU A 389 31.44 -3.98 16.74
N ARG A 390 30.54 -3.79 17.71
CA ARG A 390 30.77 -2.95 18.87
C ARG A 390 31.79 -3.53 19.86
N ILE A 391 31.60 -4.78 20.28
CA ILE A 391 32.43 -5.42 21.31
C ILE A 391 33.84 -5.67 20.78
N MET A 392 33.97 -6.24 19.58
CA MET A 392 35.28 -6.62 19.05
C MET A 392 36.16 -5.40 18.76
N ARG A 393 35.55 -4.28 18.33
CA ARG A 393 36.29 -3.02 18.10
C ARG A 393 36.93 -2.48 19.38
N ALA A 394 36.34 -2.71 20.55
CA ALA A 394 36.93 -2.33 21.83
C ALA A 394 38.23 -3.11 22.13
N TYR A 395 38.43 -4.27 21.50
CA TYR A 395 39.64 -5.09 21.60
C TYR A 395 40.46 -5.08 20.30
N ASN A 396 40.46 -3.96 19.56
CA ASN A 396 41.22 -3.76 18.32
C ASN A 396 40.94 -4.79 17.21
N CYS A 397 39.77 -5.43 17.24
CA CYS A 397 39.36 -6.42 16.26
C CYS A 397 38.10 -5.94 15.52
N GLN A 398 38.13 -5.92 14.19
CA GLN A 398 37.03 -5.39 13.39
C GLN A 398 36.41 -6.50 12.54
N PRO A 399 35.17 -6.93 12.86
CA PRO A 399 34.48 -7.91 12.04
C PRO A 399 34.05 -7.29 10.71
N MET A 400 33.95 -8.15 9.70
CA MET A 400 33.61 -7.78 8.32
C MET A 400 32.39 -8.58 7.86
N SER A 401 31.55 -7.97 7.03
CA SER A 401 30.39 -8.64 6.43
C SER A 401 30.37 -8.44 4.91
N GLN A 402 29.76 -9.38 4.20
CA GLN A 402 29.37 -9.26 2.80
C GLN A 402 27.86 -9.53 2.71
N PRO A 403 27.02 -8.57 2.28
CA PRO A 403 27.36 -7.18 1.92
C PRO A 403 27.98 -6.38 3.07
N ALA A 404 28.87 -5.43 2.73
CA ALA A 404 29.49 -4.55 3.71
C ALA A 404 28.47 -3.59 4.33
N LEU A 405 28.44 -3.51 5.66
CA LEU A 405 27.60 -2.57 6.39
C LEU A 405 28.39 -1.28 6.68
N PRO A 406 27.74 -0.11 6.68
CA PRO A 406 28.30 1.10 7.27
C PRO A 406 28.58 0.89 8.76
N ALA A 407 29.48 1.69 9.32
CA ALA A 407 29.87 1.58 10.73
C ALA A 407 28.68 1.83 11.67
N THR A 408 28.35 0.85 12.53
CA THR A 408 27.22 0.95 13.47
C THR A 408 27.63 1.06 14.94
N PHE A 409 28.91 0.82 15.25
CA PHE A 409 29.42 0.70 16.62
C PHE A 409 29.30 1.98 17.48
N GLN A 410 29.29 3.16 16.86
CA GLN A 410 29.13 4.47 17.52
C GLN A 410 27.70 5.00 17.47
N HIS A 411 26.74 4.20 16.98
CA HIS A 411 25.37 4.65 16.86
C HIS A 411 24.79 5.01 18.25
N PRO A 412 24.13 6.17 18.42
CA PRO A 412 23.70 6.65 19.73
C PRO A 412 22.80 5.68 20.52
N MET A 413 21.98 4.91 19.80
CA MET A 413 21.13 3.84 20.36
C MET A 413 21.88 2.79 21.21
N TRP A 414 23.19 2.63 21.03
CA TRP A 414 23.99 1.77 21.87
C TRP A 414 24.13 2.27 23.31
N GLN A 415 24.06 3.58 23.54
CA GLN A 415 24.09 4.09 24.90
C GLN A 415 22.72 3.96 25.58
N ALA A 416 21.63 3.94 24.81
CA ALA A 416 20.35 3.47 25.34
C ALA A 416 20.55 2.05 25.87
N TRP A 417 21.07 1.14 25.05
CA TRP A 417 21.34 -0.25 25.45
C TRP A 417 22.19 -0.36 26.72
N ASP A 418 23.23 0.46 26.87
CA ASP A 418 24.07 0.47 28.06
C ASP A 418 23.28 0.85 29.31
N LEU A 419 22.43 1.88 29.25
CA LEU A 419 21.57 2.19 30.39
C LEU A 419 20.59 1.04 30.68
N ALA A 420 20.21 0.24 29.68
CA ALA A 420 19.34 -0.92 29.88
C ALA A 420 19.96 -1.92 30.79
N LEU A 421 21.21 -2.20 30.48
CA LEU A 421 21.99 -3.12 31.26
C LEU A 421 22.15 -2.58 32.67
N ASP A 422 22.51 -1.30 32.85
CA ASP A 422 22.63 -0.70 34.18
C ASP A 422 21.36 -0.82 35.03
N LEU A 423 20.21 -0.40 34.48
CA LEU A 423 18.94 -0.39 35.22
C LEU A 423 18.42 -1.78 35.52
N CYS A 424 18.61 -2.70 34.57
CA CYS A 424 18.23 -4.09 34.74
C CYS A 424 19.11 -4.72 35.83
N LEU A 425 20.43 -4.58 35.72
CA LEU A 425 21.39 -5.11 36.69
C LEU A 425 21.22 -4.52 38.09
N ALA A 426 20.77 -3.26 38.22
CA ALA A 426 20.43 -2.65 39.51
C ALA A 426 19.35 -3.44 40.29
N GLN A 427 18.44 -4.10 39.57
CA GLN A 427 17.35 -4.88 40.17
C GLN A 427 17.75 -6.33 40.46
N LEU A 428 18.87 -6.82 39.93
CA LEU A 428 19.24 -8.24 39.93
C LEU A 428 19.21 -8.86 41.33
N HIS A 429 19.81 -8.18 42.32
CA HIS A 429 19.82 -8.64 43.73
C HIS A 429 18.40 -8.76 44.31
N ARG A 430 17.49 -7.83 43.97
CA ARG A 430 16.11 -7.82 44.48
C ARG A 430 15.27 -8.94 43.89
N VAL A 431 15.42 -9.19 42.58
CA VAL A 431 14.69 -10.25 41.88
C VAL A 431 15.18 -11.62 42.33
N GLN A 432 16.49 -11.79 42.54
CA GLN A 432 17.04 -13.04 43.10
C GLN A 432 16.57 -13.30 44.53
N ALA A 433 16.29 -12.25 45.32
CA ALA A 433 15.70 -12.36 46.65
C ALA A 433 14.19 -12.67 46.65
N GLY A 434 13.59 -12.99 45.49
CA GLY A 434 12.19 -13.40 45.36
C GLY A 434 11.19 -12.25 45.22
N GLN A 435 11.64 -11.00 45.09
CA GLN A 435 10.75 -9.88 44.77
C GLN A 435 10.29 -9.96 43.30
N PRO A 436 9.04 -9.58 43.00
CA PRO A 436 8.56 -9.55 41.62
C PRO A 436 9.44 -8.62 40.79
N PHE A 437 9.84 -9.09 39.61
CA PHE A 437 10.57 -8.27 38.65
C PHE A 437 9.73 -7.04 38.31
N GLN A 438 10.23 -5.86 38.69
CA GLN A 438 9.61 -4.61 38.32
C GLN A 438 10.11 -4.27 36.93
N HIS A 439 9.27 -4.56 35.92
CA HIS A 439 9.53 -4.14 34.56
C HIS A 439 10.11 -2.74 34.53
N SER A 440 11.30 -2.65 33.93
CA SER A 440 12.00 -1.40 33.83
C SER A 440 11.27 -0.52 32.81
N LEU A 441 10.19 0.16 33.21
CA LEU A 441 9.62 1.21 32.35
C LEU A 441 10.61 2.35 32.13
N PHE A 442 11.66 2.42 32.95
CA PHE A 442 12.84 3.23 32.72
C PHE A 442 13.55 2.93 31.39
N PHE A 443 13.37 1.73 30.81
CA PHE A 443 14.09 1.36 29.60
C PHE A 443 13.44 1.76 28.30
N ALA A 444 12.13 1.86 28.38
CA ALA A 444 11.41 2.73 27.52
C ALA A 444 12.11 4.12 27.62
N GLN A 445 12.21 4.73 28.81
CA GLN A 445 12.64 6.13 29.11
C GLN A 445 13.94 6.68 28.55
N GLN A 446 14.81 5.88 27.92
CA GLN A 446 16.08 6.39 27.39
C GLN A 446 16.29 6.24 25.88
N LEU A 447 15.40 5.56 25.17
CA LEU A 447 15.35 5.61 23.70
C LEU A 447 14.95 7.03 23.18
N THR A 448 14.69 7.97 24.09
CA THR A 448 14.12 9.33 23.92
C THR A 448 15.18 10.41 23.72
N ALA A 449 16.43 10.16 24.08
CA ALA A 449 17.42 11.21 24.26
C ALA A 449 18.65 10.95 23.39
N PHE A 450 18.47 10.95 22.07
CA PHE A 450 19.61 10.80 21.15
C PHE A 450 19.52 11.72 19.93
N GLN A 451 19.69 13.01 20.19
CA GLN A 451 20.82 13.70 19.56
C GLN A 451 22.04 13.53 20.48
N ASP A 452 23.05 12.85 19.95
CA ASP A 452 24.47 12.80 20.37
C ASP A 452 24.79 12.50 21.85
N LEU A 453 25.64 11.52 22.17
CA LEU A 453 25.84 11.15 23.59
C LEU A 453 27.25 10.77 24.03
N LEU A 454 28.28 11.27 23.36
CA LEU A 454 29.59 11.44 24.01
C LEU A 454 30.02 12.90 23.96
N VAL A 455 29.97 13.49 22.78
CA VAL A 455 30.10 14.94 22.59
C VAL A 455 28.93 15.68 23.24
N ALA A 456 27.68 15.22 23.10
CA ALA A 456 26.55 15.84 23.80
C ALA A 456 26.31 15.36 25.23
N SER A 457 27.00 14.32 25.72
CA SER A 457 27.07 14.07 27.17
C SER A 457 27.92 15.15 27.84
N LEU A 458 29.10 15.40 27.26
CA LEU A 458 29.98 16.49 27.67
C LEU A 458 29.32 17.86 27.46
N PHE A 459 28.60 18.08 26.34
CA PHE A 459 27.83 19.31 26.18
C PHE A 459 26.63 19.37 27.12
N ARG A 460 25.86 18.32 27.39
CA ARG A 460 24.77 18.36 28.40
C ARG A 460 25.31 18.67 29.79
N ASN A 461 26.42 18.06 30.17
CA ASN A 461 27.11 18.36 31.43
C ASN A 461 27.65 19.80 31.43
N PHE A 462 28.14 20.30 30.29
CA PHE A 462 28.56 21.68 30.13
C PHE A 462 27.39 22.68 30.16
N LEU A 463 26.22 22.36 29.59
CA LEU A 463 25.01 23.21 29.62
C LEU A 463 24.39 23.21 31.02
N LEU A 464 24.42 22.06 31.71
CA LEU A 464 24.04 21.95 33.12
C LEU A 464 25.02 22.74 34.00
N ALA A 465 26.33 22.61 33.75
CA ALA A 465 27.36 23.40 34.41
C ALA A 465 27.20 24.89 34.08
N GLU A 466 26.89 25.29 32.85
CA GLU A 466 26.60 26.67 32.45
C GLU A 466 25.41 27.22 33.24
N ARG A 467 24.33 26.46 33.39
CA ARG A 467 23.15 26.84 34.16
C ARG A 467 23.44 26.97 35.66
N ILE A 468 24.13 25.99 36.25
CA ILE A 468 24.47 25.96 37.68
C ILE A 468 25.52 27.04 37.98
N MET A 469 26.63 27.07 37.25
CA MET A 469 27.74 27.98 37.49
C MET A 469 27.34 29.44 37.23
N ARG A 470 26.48 29.75 36.24
CA ARG A 470 25.97 31.13 36.06
C ARG A 470 25.02 31.56 37.16
N ALA A 471 24.30 30.64 37.81
CA ALA A 471 23.55 30.96 39.02
C ALA A 471 24.47 31.39 40.18
N TYR A 472 25.75 31.01 40.13
CA TYR A 472 26.82 31.44 41.04
C TYR A 472 27.82 32.43 40.38
N ASN A 473 27.42 33.12 39.31
CA ASN A 473 28.22 34.14 38.61
C ASN A 473 29.54 33.63 37.96
N CYS A 474 29.65 32.34 37.68
CA CYS A 474 30.78 31.70 37.02
C CYS A 474 30.43 31.33 35.57
N GLN A 475 31.28 31.68 34.59
CA GLN A 475 31.05 31.37 33.17
C GLN A 475 31.98 30.26 32.66
N PRO A 476 31.44 29.06 32.39
CA PRO A 476 32.21 28.02 31.71
C PRO A 476 32.35 28.35 30.21
N MET A 477 33.51 28.03 29.60
CA MET A 477 33.83 28.28 28.19
C MET A 477 34.00 26.98 27.41
N SER A 478 33.49 26.92 26.17
CA SER A 478 33.64 25.77 25.26
C SER A 478 34.23 26.19 23.90
N GLN A 479 34.91 25.28 23.21
CA GLN A 479 35.30 25.46 21.82
C GLN A 479 34.85 24.25 20.97
N PRO A 480 34.02 24.45 19.93
CA PRO A 480 33.45 25.73 19.47
C PRO A 480 32.53 26.40 20.51
N ALA A 481 32.40 27.73 20.43
CA ALA A 481 31.58 28.51 21.34
C ALA A 481 30.10 28.16 21.14
N LEU A 482 29.45 27.67 22.19
CA LEU A 482 28.02 27.34 22.16
C LEU A 482 27.14 28.58 22.43
N PRO A 483 25.91 28.63 21.87
CA PRO A 483 24.94 29.67 22.22
C PRO A 483 24.58 29.62 23.71
N ALA A 484 24.26 30.77 24.31
CA ALA A 484 23.84 30.81 25.71
C ALA A 484 22.50 30.08 25.91
N THR A 485 22.50 28.93 26.58
CA THR A 485 21.30 28.08 26.74
C THR A 485 20.72 28.02 28.16
N PHE A 486 21.35 28.70 29.13
CA PHE A 486 20.96 28.67 30.54
C PHE A 486 19.49 29.09 30.82
N GLN A 487 18.85 29.82 29.90
CA GLN A 487 17.43 30.22 29.96
C GLN A 487 16.51 29.39 29.03
N HIS A 488 17.00 28.29 28.46
CA HIS A 488 16.24 27.52 27.48
C HIS A 488 15.01 26.81 28.12
N PRO A 489 13.80 26.87 27.51
CA PRO A 489 12.57 26.33 28.10
C PRO A 489 12.60 24.83 28.45
N MET A 490 13.40 24.03 27.76
CA MET A 490 13.54 22.58 28.04
C MET A 490 14.09 22.28 29.44
N TRP A 491 14.79 23.23 30.07
CA TRP A 491 15.22 23.09 31.45
C TRP A 491 14.04 23.02 32.43
N GLN A 492 12.93 23.69 32.12
CA GLN A 492 11.70 23.62 32.93
C GLN A 492 11.05 22.23 32.85
N ALA A 493 11.14 21.57 31.69
CA ALA A 493 10.65 20.19 31.52
C ALA A 493 11.50 19.16 32.27
N TRP A 494 12.81 19.41 32.37
CA TRP A 494 13.73 18.60 33.18
C TRP A 494 13.45 18.75 34.68
N ASP A 495 13.32 19.98 35.16
CA ASP A 495 13.01 20.26 36.57
C ASP A 495 11.69 19.59 36.98
N LEU A 496 10.65 19.70 36.13
CA LEU A 496 9.36 19.05 36.36
C LEU A 496 9.46 17.51 36.44
N ALA A 497 10.28 16.88 35.58
CA ALA A 497 10.46 15.43 35.59
C ALA A 497 11.20 14.95 36.85
N LEU A 498 12.21 15.71 37.29
CA LEU A 498 12.95 15.46 38.52
C LEU A 498 12.03 15.58 39.74
N ASP A 499 11.25 16.66 39.81
CA ASP A 499 10.29 16.92 40.89
C ASP A 499 9.23 15.81 40.99
N LEU A 500 8.71 15.33 39.87
CA LEU A 500 7.73 14.22 39.85
C LEU A 500 8.32 12.90 40.33
N CYS A 501 9.61 12.65 40.13
CA CYS A 501 10.30 11.46 40.65
C CYS A 501 10.60 11.57 42.15
N LEU A 502 11.11 12.73 42.60
CA LEU A 502 11.38 13.00 44.01
C LEU A 502 10.10 13.01 44.85
N ALA A 503 9.00 13.53 44.29
CA ALA A 503 7.69 13.51 44.93
C ALA A 503 7.12 12.09 45.15
N GLN A 504 7.64 11.05 44.49
CA GLN A 504 7.19 9.67 44.68
C GLN A 504 8.05 8.89 45.69
N LEU A 505 9.22 9.42 46.06
CA LEU A 505 10.21 8.75 46.90
C LEU A 505 9.62 8.30 48.26
N HIS A 506 8.85 9.18 48.89
CA HIS A 506 8.21 8.89 50.18
C HIS A 506 7.14 7.79 50.08
N ARG A 507 6.43 7.69 48.95
CA ARG A 507 5.37 6.68 48.73
C ARG A 507 5.94 5.30 48.45
N VAL A 508 7.05 5.25 47.71
CA VAL A 508 7.79 4.02 47.42
C VAL A 508 8.47 3.47 48.68
N GLN A 509 9.01 4.34 49.53
CA GLN A 509 9.54 3.96 50.85
C GLN A 509 8.46 3.43 51.80
N ALA A 510 7.22 3.91 51.67
CA ALA A 510 6.05 3.42 52.41
C ALA A 510 5.43 2.12 51.86
N GLY A 511 6.08 1.46 50.89
CA GLY A 511 5.63 0.17 50.34
C GLY A 511 4.54 0.25 49.27
N GLN A 512 4.20 1.46 48.77
CA GLN A 512 3.27 1.58 47.64
C GLN A 512 3.96 1.22 46.31
N PRO A 513 3.21 0.66 45.33
CA PRO A 513 3.76 0.27 44.04
C PRO A 513 4.31 1.49 43.29
N PHE A 514 5.53 1.34 42.78
CA PHE A 514 6.22 2.37 41.99
C PHE A 514 5.43 2.69 40.73
N GLN A 515 5.14 3.98 40.52
CA GLN A 515 4.45 4.43 39.33
C GLN A 515 5.43 4.51 38.15
N HIS A 516 5.10 3.80 37.09
CA HIS A 516 6.02 3.54 36.00
C HIS A 516 6.30 4.77 35.09
N SER A 517 7.42 4.71 34.37
CA SER A 517 7.87 5.78 33.45
C SER A 517 6.87 6.11 32.32
N PRO A 518 6.72 7.41 31.96
CA PRO A 518 5.91 7.86 30.85
C PRO A 518 6.55 7.65 29.46
N PHE A 519 7.66 6.95 29.27
CA PHE A 519 8.37 6.98 27.98
C PHE A 519 7.58 6.53 26.77
N PHE A 520 6.95 5.36 26.78
CA PHE A 520 6.24 4.91 25.58
C PHE A 520 5.13 5.92 25.30
N ALA A 521 4.54 6.50 26.36
CA ALA A 521 3.67 7.65 26.23
C ALA A 521 4.40 8.89 25.67
N GLN A 522 5.65 9.20 26.03
CA GLN A 522 6.44 10.31 25.50
C GLN A 522 6.93 10.09 24.06
N GLN A 523 7.30 8.88 23.63
CA GLN A 523 7.62 8.57 22.24
C GLN A 523 6.40 8.59 21.35
N LEU A 524 5.28 8.04 21.84
CA LEU A 524 4.01 8.22 21.18
C LEU A 524 3.65 9.72 21.14
N THR A 525 4.02 10.51 22.14
CA THR A 525 3.87 11.98 22.11
C THR A 525 4.83 12.63 21.11
N ALA A 526 6.09 12.21 21.00
CA ALA A 526 7.06 12.73 20.04
C ALA A 526 6.63 12.39 18.61
N PHE A 527 6.15 11.18 18.38
CA PHE A 527 5.53 10.77 17.13
C PHE A 527 4.27 11.58 16.85
N GLN A 528 3.44 11.85 17.85
CA GLN A 528 2.27 12.73 17.74
C GLN A 528 2.65 14.19 17.41
N VAL A 529 3.73 14.71 17.98
CA VAL A 529 4.28 16.03 17.63
C VAL A 529 4.80 16.01 16.20
N TRP A 530 5.54 14.97 15.81
CA TRP A 530 5.98 14.79 14.44
C TRP A 530 4.78 14.75 13.48
N LEU A 531 3.68 14.07 13.82
CA LEU A 531 2.45 14.07 13.02
C LEU A 531 1.80 15.45 12.89
N THR A 532 2.04 16.36 13.83
CA THR A 532 1.49 17.71 13.80
C THR A 532 2.25 18.62 12.80
N PHE A 533 3.55 18.40 12.64
CA PHE A 533 4.43 19.27 11.83
C PHE A 533 5.07 18.58 10.62
N GLY A 534 5.00 17.26 10.54
CA GLY A 534 5.67 16.43 9.56
C GLY A 534 4.97 16.44 8.21
N CYS A 535 5.76 16.34 7.14
CA CYS A 535 5.26 16.21 5.77
C CYS A 535 6.16 15.25 4.97
N GLU A 536 5.74 14.90 3.75
CA GLU A 536 6.46 13.96 2.87
C GLU A 536 7.93 14.34 2.60
N ARG A 537 8.27 15.63 2.69
CA ARG A 537 9.63 16.15 2.44
C ARG A 537 10.54 16.09 3.67
N CYS A 538 10.00 15.82 4.84
CA CYS A 538 10.78 15.70 6.08
C CYS A 538 11.46 14.32 6.14
N SER A 539 12.50 14.20 6.97
CA SER A 539 13.04 12.89 7.32
C SER A 539 11.92 12.00 7.89
N PRO A 540 11.94 10.69 7.59
CA PRO A 540 10.95 9.77 8.12
C PRO A 540 10.98 9.77 9.65
N PRO A 541 9.85 9.53 10.32
CA PRO A 541 9.80 9.50 11.77
C PRO A 541 10.66 8.35 12.29
N GLU A 542 11.71 8.70 13.03
CA GLU A 542 12.66 7.75 13.64
C GLU A 542 11.96 6.80 14.62
N GLN A 543 10.80 7.21 15.16
CA GLN A 543 9.99 6.43 16.10
C GLN A 543 9.15 5.34 15.43
N LEU A 544 9.09 5.25 14.10
CA LEU A 544 8.23 4.31 13.39
C LEU A 544 8.52 2.82 13.71
N PRO A 545 9.79 2.37 13.82
CA PRO A 545 10.09 1.02 14.33
C PRO A 545 9.70 0.82 15.80
N ILE A 546 9.74 1.88 16.61
CA ILE A 546 9.31 1.84 18.03
C ILE A 546 7.80 1.62 18.10
N VAL A 547 7.02 2.33 17.28
CA VAL A 547 5.56 2.13 17.18
C VAL A 547 5.25 0.66 16.88
N LEU A 548 6.00 0.01 15.98
CA LEU A 548 5.85 -1.42 15.68
C LEU A 548 6.09 -2.32 16.91
N GLN A 549 7.12 -2.02 17.72
CA GLN A 549 7.35 -2.76 18.96
C GLN A 549 6.26 -2.51 20.01
N VAL A 550 5.75 -1.28 20.10
CA VAL A 550 4.67 -0.93 21.05
C VAL A 550 3.37 -1.64 20.71
N LEU A 551 3.08 -1.95 19.43
CA LEU A 551 1.91 -2.75 19.04
C LEU A 551 1.88 -4.14 19.71
N LEU A 552 3.04 -4.69 20.08
CA LEU A 552 3.15 -5.96 20.77
C LEU A 552 2.81 -5.87 22.26
N SER A 553 2.93 -4.68 22.87
CA SER A 553 2.49 -4.42 24.24
C SER A 553 0.97 -4.40 24.33
N GLN A 554 0.39 -4.77 25.48
CA GLN A 554 -1.06 -4.65 25.72
C GLN A 554 -1.43 -3.25 26.26
N ILE A 555 -0.54 -2.58 26.99
CA ILE A 555 -0.86 -1.34 27.73
C ILE A 555 -0.99 -0.13 26.80
N HIS A 556 -0.10 -0.01 25.80
CA HIS A 556 -0.04 1.16 24.91
C HIS A 556 -0.57 0.87 23.50
N ARG A 557 -1.15 -0.31 23.28
CA ARG A 557 -1.60 -0.77 21.95
C ARG A 557 -2.59 0.18 21.30
N LEU A 558 -3.60 0.60 22.04
CA LEU A 558 -4.67 1.47 21.52
C LEU A 558 -4.10 2.79 21.02
N ARG A 559 -3.28 3.45 21.85
CA ARG A 559 -2.63 4.70 21.48
C ARG A 559 -1.67 4.56 20.30
N ALA A 560 -0.90 3.46 20.25
CA ALA A 560 0.00 3.20 19.14
C ALA A 560 -0.75 2.96 17.82
N LEU A 561 -1.88 2.25 17.86
CA LEU A 561 -2.73 2.05 16.69
C LEU A 561 -3.41 3.35 16.23
N ASP A 562 -3.86 4.20 17.15
CA ASP A 562 -4.42 5.50 16.82
C ASP A 562 -3.40 6.38 16.09
N LEU A 563 -2.18 6.49 16.64
CA LEU A 563 -1.12 7.27 16.01
C LEU A 563 -0.63 6.67 14.69
N LEU A 564 -0.58 5.33 14.59
CA LEU A 564 -0.30 4.67 13.32
C LEU A 564 -1.38 4.98 12.29
N GLY A 565 -2.66 4.96 12.66
CA GLY A 565 -3.76 5.37 11.81
C GLY A 565 -3.57 6.79 11.27
N ARG A 566 -3.31 7.76 12.16
CA ARG A 566 -3.03 9.16 11.78
C ARG A 566 -1.81 9.29 10.86
N PHE A 567 -0.77 8.49 11.07
CA PHE A 567 0.39 8.47 10.18
C PHE A 567 0.04 7.97 8.77
N LEU A 568 -0.71 6.87 8.67
CA LEU A 568 -1.15 6.33 7.38
C LEU A 568 -2.12 7.28 6.64
N ASP A 569 -2.81 8.15 7.38
CA ASP A 569 -3.70 9.16 6.82
C ASP A 569 -2.96 10.29 6.08
N LEU A 570 -1.66 10.49 6.33
CA LEU A 570 -0.82 11.48 5.61
C LEU A 570 -0.66 11.17 4.12
N GLY A 571 -0.98 9.94 3.68
CA GLY A 571 -1.06 9.57 2.27
C GLY A 571 -0.29 8.31 1.89
N PRO A 572 -0.25 7.96 0.58
CA PRO A 572 0.32 6.68 0.11
C PRO A 572 1.81 6.48 0.45
N TRP A 573 2.59 7.57 0.51
CA TRP A 573 4.01 7.51 0.89
C TRP A 573 4.21 6.98 2.32
N ALA A 574 3.34 7.36 3.25
CA ALA A 574 3.39 6.93 4.65
C ALA A 574 3.00 5.46 4.78
N VAL A 575 2.00 5.00 4.02
CA VAL A 575 1.62 3.58 3.93
C VAL A 575 2.79 2.74 3.41
N ASN A 576 3.43 3.16 2.31
CA ASN A 576 4.61 2.48 1.78
C ASN A 576 5.77 2.44 2.77
N LEU A 577 6.00 3.53 3.51
CA LEU A 577 7.03 3.56 4.54
C LEU A 577 6.71 2.57 5.67
N ALA A 578 5.48 2.56 6.17
CA ALA A 578 5.08 1.66 7.24
C ALA A 578 5.18 0.18 6.82
N LEU A 579 4.71 -0.15 5.60
CA LEU A 579 4.85 -1.49 5.03
C LEU A 579 6.32 -1.89 4.90
N SER A 580 7.20 -0.97 4.51
CA SER A 580 8.64 -1.22 4.45
C SER A 580 9.29 -1.46 5.82
N VAL A 581 8.82 -0.84 6.90
CA VAL A 581 9.30 -1.18 8.26
C VAL A 581 8.91 -2.61 8.64
N GLY A 582 7.82 -3.12 8.08
CA GLY A 582 7.31 -4.47 8.31
C GLY A 582 6.11 -4.51 9.25
N ILE A 583 5.25 -3.49 9.26
CA ILE A 583 4.04 -3.48 10.12
C ILE A 583 3.02 -4.57 9.75
N PHE A 584 3.06 -5.06 8.51
CA PHE A 584 2.01 -5.86 7.91
C PHE A 584 1.68 -7.15 8.70
N PRO A 585 2.65 -8.02 9.07
CA PRO A 585 2.34 -9.25 9.78
C PRO A 585 1.74 -9.00 11.17
N TYR A 586 2.09 -7.88 11.80
CA TYR A 586 1.58 -7.51 13.12
C TYR A 586 0.12 -7.06 13.05
N ILE A 587 -0.19 -6.18 12.09
CA ILE A 587 -1.57 -5.72 11.86
C ILE A 587 -2.48 -6.86 11.40
N LEU A 588 -1.97 -7.78 10.57
CA LEU A 588 -2.68 -8.99 10.17
C LEU A 588 -2.99 -9.90 11.37
N LYS A 589 -2.01 -10.13 12.25
CA LYS A 589 -2.22 -10.93 13.46
C LYS A 589 -3.20 -10.29 14.45
N LEU A 590 -3.26 -8.96 14.52
CA LEU A 590 -4.20 -8.24 15.39
C LEU A 590 -5.67 -8.45 14.97
N LEU A 591 -5.97 -8.85 13.72
CA LEU A 591 -7.32 -9.22 13.30
C LEU A 591 -7.86 -10.46 14.04
N GLN A 592 -7.00 -11.27 14.65
CA GLN A 592 -7.41 -12.41 15.47
C GLN A 592 -7.83 -11.98 16.89
N SER A 593 -7.63 -10.72 17.27
CA SER A 593 -8.01 -10.21 18.58
C SER A 593 -9.52 -10.02 18.70
N SER A 594 -10.11 -10.46 19.82
CA SER A 594 -11.52 -10.27 20.16
C SER A 594 -11.82 -8.90 20.80
N ALA A 595 -10.81 -8.06 21.04
CA ALA A 595 -10.99 -6.77 21.71
C ALA A 595 -11.77 -5.78 20.83
N ARG A 596 -12.95 -5.36 21.29
CA ARG A 596 -13.86 -4.49 20.54
C ARG A 596 -13.30 -3.09 20.30
N GLU A 597 -12.53 -2.56 21.25
CA GLU A 597 -11.90 -1.22 21.19
C GLU A 597 -10.92 -1.08 20.03
N LEU A 598 -10.38 -2.20 19.51
CA LEU A 598 -9.45 -2.19 18.39
C LEU A 598 -10.15 -2.07 17.02
N ARG A 599 -11.46 -2.38 16.94
CA ARG A 599 -12.20 -2.49 15.66
C ARG A 599 -12.16 -1.21 14.83
N PRO A 600 -12.47 -0.01 15.37
CA PRO A 600 -12.45 1.22 14.58
C PRO A 600 -11.06 1.52 14.00
N LEU A 601 -10.02 1.32 14.81
CA LEU A 601 -8.62 1.57 14.43
C LEU A 601 -8.12 0.58 13.38
N LEU A 602 -8.38 -0.72 13.57
CA LEU A 602 -7.95 -1.76 12.65
C LEU A 602 -8.64 -1.64 11.29
N VAL A 603 -9.94 -1.32 11.27
CA VAL A 603 -10.68 -1.07 10.04
C VAL A 603 -10.11 0.13 9.28
N PHE A 604 -9.82 1.22 9.99
CA PHE A 604 -9.20 2.41 9.40
C PHE A 604 -7.83 2.10 8.79
N ILE A 605 -6.94 1.44 9.55
CA ILE A 605 -5.61 1.05 9.09
C ILE A 605 -5.69 0.16 7.84
N TRP A 606 -6.56 -0.85 7.84
CA TRP A 606 -6.73 -1.75 6.70
C TRP A 606 -7.32 -1.06 5.47
N ALA A 607 -8.24 -0.11 5.66
CA ALA A 607 -8.74 0.71 4.56
C ALA A 607 -7.60 1.52 3.91
N LYS A 608 -6.69 2.10 4.71
CA LYS A 608 -5.52 2.82 4.17
C LYS A 608 -4.52 1.89 3.46
N ILE A 609 -4.26 0.71 4.02
CA ILE A 609 -3.35 -0.27 3.39
C ILE A 609 -3.91 -0.73 2.05
N LEU A 610 -5.17 -1.16 1.99
CA LEU A 610 -5.79 -1.69 0.76
C LEU A 610 -6.05 -0.62 -0.30
N ALA A 611 -6.18 0.66 0.10
CA ALA A 611 -6.24 1.76 -0.85
C ALA A 611 -4.92 1.98 -1.61
N VAL A 612 -3.78 1.52 -1.06
CA VAL A 612 -2.45 1.64 -1.68
C VAL A 612 -1.99 0.33 -2.32
N ASP A 613 -2.20 -0.79 -1.62
CA ASP A 613 -1.74 -2.11 -2.06
C ASP A 613 -2.83 -3.17 -1.95
N GLN A 614 -3.52 -3.38 -3.07
CA GLN A 614 -4.60 -4.35 -3.19
C GLN A 614 -4.14 -5.82 -3.14
N SER A 615 -2.84 -6.07 -3.36
CA SER A 615 -2.31 -7.45 -3.34
C SER A 615 -2.37 -8.09 -1.94
N CYS A 616 -2.62 -7.31 -0.89
CA CYS A 616 -2.87 -7.78 0.47
C CYS A 616 -4.11 -8.69 0.61
N GLN A 617 -5.02 -8.70 -0.37
CA GLN A 617 -6.23 -9.52 -0.35
C GLN A 617 -5.95 -11.03 -0.19
N VAL A 618 -4.82 -11.52 -0.73
CA VAL A 618 -4.44 -12.94 -0.66
C VAL A 618 -4.17 -13.36 0.78
N ASP A 619 -3.41 -12.56 1.52
CA ASP A 619 -3.06 -12.83 2.91
C ASP A 619 -4.28 -12.72 3.83
N LEU A 620 -5.17 -11.76 3.59
CA LEU A 620 -6.42 -11.57 4.33
C LEU A 620 -7.39 -12.75 4.17
N VAL A 621 -7.45 -13.35 2.98
CA VAL A 621 -8.29 -14.53 2.74
C VAL A 621 -7.65 -15.78 3.34
N ARG A 622 -6.34 -15.97 3.13
CA ARG A 622 -5.58 -17.12 3.67
C ARG A 622 -5.69 -17.22 5.20
N ASP A 623 -5.58 -16.10 5.91
CA ASP A 623 -5.57 -16.06 7.37
C ASP A 623 -6.96 -15.80 7.98
N ASN A 624 -8.04 -15.96 7.20
CA ASN A 624 -9.44 -15.71 7.58
C ASN A 624 -9.76 -14.29 8.09
N GLY A 625 -8.94 -13.29 7.74
CA GLY A 625 -9.14 -11.88 8.12
C GLY A 625 -10.44 -11.27 7.57
N HIS A 626 -10.98 -11.78 6.46
CA HIS A 626 -12.27 -11.35 5.90
C HIS A 626 -13.44 -11.50 6.91
N ARG A 627 -13.42 -12.51 7.79
CA ARG A 627 -14.44 -12.71 8.83
C ARG A 627 -14.48 -11.56 9.84
N TYR A 628 -13.32 -10.95 10.11
CA TYR A 628 -13.24 -9.80 11.02
C TYR A 628 -14.09 -8.64 10.49
N PHE A 629 -13.93 -8.28 9.22
CA PHE A 629 -14.66 -7.17 8.60
C PHE A 629 -16.16 -7.48 8.42
N LEU A 630 -16.52 -8.74 8.17
CA LEU A 630 -17.92 -9.17 8.18
C LEU A 630 -18.54 -8.98 9.58
N SER A 631 -17.81 -9.34 10.64
CA SER A 631 -18.29 -9.15 12.02
C SER A 631 -18.45 -7.67 12.39
N VAL A 632 -17.59 -6.79 11.86
CA VAL A 632 -17.70 -5.34 12.03
C VAL A 632 -18.93 -4.81 11.28
N LEU A 633 -19.19 -5.30 10.08
CA LEU A 633 -20.35 -4.89 9.28
C LEU A 633 -21.68 -5.31 9.92
N SER A 634 -21.73 -6.48 10.56
CA SER A 634 -22.92 -6.95 11.30
C SER A 634 -23.20 -6.17 12.59
N ASP A 635 -22.21 -5.44 13.11
CA ASP A 635 -22.31 -4.73 14.39
C ASP A 635 -22.89 -3.30 14.19
N THR A 636 -24.17 -3.22 13.85
CA THR A 636 -24.85 -1.95 13.55
C THR A 636 -25.08 -1.05 14.77
N LEU A 637 -25.05 -1.61 15.98
CA LEU A 637 -25.31 -0.90 17.23
C LEU A 637 -24.10 -0.13 17.74
N TYR A 638 -22.90 -0.71 17.65
CA TYR A 638 -21.68 -0.12 18.22
C TYR A 638 -20.76 0.52 17.17
N MET A 639 -20.88 0.15 15.90
CA MET A 639 -20.02 0.69 14.83
C MET A 639 -20.70 1.83 14.06
N PRO A 640 -20.16 3.06 14.12
CA PRO A 640 -20.63 4.18 13.31
C PRO A 640 -20.63 3.86 11.81
N ALA A 641 -21.53 4.49 11.06
CA ALA A 641 -21.67 4.29 9.62
C ALA A 641 -20.37 4.55 8.84
N GLU A 642 -19.51 5.47 9.30
CA GLU A 642 -18.20 5.75 8.70
C GLU A 642 -17.26 4.55 8.77
N HIS A 643 -17.13 3.92 9.94
CA HIS A 643 -16.31 2.71 10.09
C HIS A 643 -16.94 1.51 9.39
N ARG A 644 -18.28 1.38 9.38
CA ARG A 644 -18.96 0.37 8.55
C ARG A 644 -18.66 0.58 7.07
N THR A 645 -18.65 1.82 6.59
CA THR A 645 -18.29 2.16 5.20
C THR A 645 -16.86 1.71 4.87
N MET A 646 -15.91 1.97 5.76
CA MET A 646 -14.52 1.50 5.61
C MET A 646 -14.42 -0.03 5.64
N ALA A 647 -15.21 -0.72 6.47
CA ALA A 647 -15.25 -2.18 6.49
C ALA A 647 -15.80 -2.75 5.17
N VAL A 648 -16.85 -2.13 4.61
CA VAL A 648 -17.40 -2.49 3.29
C VAL A 648 -16.39 -2.19 2.19
N PHE A 649 -15.67 -1.07 2.25
CA PHE A 649 -14.57 -0.78 1.33
C PHE A 649 -13.52 -1.90 1.36
N VAL A 650 -13.05 -2.29 2.55
CA VAL A 650 -12.09 -3.38 2.73
C VAL A 650 -12.62 -4.69 2.15
N LEU A 651 -13.87 -5.07 2.45
CA LEU A 651 -14.52 -6.25 1.87
C LEU A 651 -14.61 -6.17 0.34
N SER A 652 -14.96 -5.00 -0.19
CA SER A 652 -15.03 -4.75 -1.63
C SER A 652 -13.67 -4.90 -2.31
N CYS A 653 -12.57 -4.58 -1.62
CA CYS A 653 -11.21 -4.80 -2.10
C CYS A 653 -10.83 -6.27 -2.05
N ILE A 654 -11.22 -7.00 -0.99
CA ILE A 654 -10.95 -8.44 -0.83
C ILE A 654 -11.60 -9.28 -1.94
N VAL A 655 -12.82 -8.92 -2.37
CA VAL A 655 -13.55 -9.67 -3.42
C VAL A 655 -13.23 -9.22 -4.84
N CYS A 656 -12.53 -8.09 -5.00
CA CYS A 656 -12.32 -7.48 -6.31
C CYS A 656 -11.43 -8.34 -7.20
N ASN A 657 -12.00 -8.89 -8.28
CA ASN A 657 -11.29 -9.72 -9.27
C ASN A 657 -10.51 -10.89 -8.63
N TYR A 658 -10.99 -11.42 -7.50
CA TYR A 658 -10.34 -12.49 -6.76
C TYR A 658 -11.33 -13.60 -6.36
N PRO A 659 -11.39 -14.71 -7.13
CA PRO A 659 -12.38 -15.77 -6.92
C PRO A 659 -12.36 -16.40 -5.53
N SER A 660 -11.18 -16.64 -4.96
CA SER A 660 -11.08 -17.19 -3.59
C SER A 660 -11.63 -16.23 -2.53
N GLY A 661 -11.48 -14.91 -2.75
CA GLY A 661 -12.08 -13.89 -1.91
C GLY A 661 -13.60 -13.82 -2.06
N GLN A 662 -14.11 -13.89 -3.29
CA GLN A 662 -15.54 -13.96 -3.58
C GLN A 662 -16.20 -15.19 -2.93
N GLU A 663 -15.56 -16.37 -3.03
CA GLU A 663 -16.05 -17.59 -2.39
C GLU A 663 -16.05 -17.48 -0.86
N ALA A 664 -14.97 -16.94 -0.28
CA ALA A 664 -14.86 -16.74 1.17
C ALA A 664 -15.90 -15.74 1.70
N ALA A 665 -16.13 -14.63 0.99
CA ALA A 665 -17.14 -13.64 1.34
C ALA A 665 -18.57 -14.17 1.18
N LEU A 666 -18.83 -14.97 0.14
CA LEU A 666 -20.12 -15.64 -0.06
C LEU A 666 -20.44 -16.61 1.09
N LYS A 667 -19.47 -17.43 1.51
CA LYS A 667 -19.58 -18.30 2.70
C LYS A 667 -19.82 -17.52 4.00
N GLY A 668 -19.40 -16.26 4.03
CA GLY A 668 -19.62 -15.33 5.14
C GLY A 668 -20.91 -14.51 5.06
N ASN A 669 -21.84 -14.86 4.16
CA ASN A 669 -23.13 -14.20 3.96
C ASN A 669 -23.04 -12.69 3.64
N VAL A 670 -21.99 -12.27 2.91
CA VAL A 670 -21.80 -10.85 2.57
C VAL A 670 -22.99 -10.23 1.83
N ILE A 671 -23.68 -11.01 0.98
CA ILE A 671 -24.81 -10.54 0.18
C ILE A 671 -25.98 -10.14 1.08
N ALA A 672 -26.40 -11.03 1.98
CA ALA A 672 -27.48 -10.76 2.92
C ALA A 672 -27.16 -9.53 3.80
N LEU A 673 -25.97 -9.53 4.43
CA LEU A 673 -25.51 -8.43 5.30
C LEU A 673 -25.48 -7.08 4.59
N CYS A 674 -25.06 -7.05 3.31
CA CYS A 674 -25.06 -5.82 2.54
C CYS A 674 -26.47 -5.37 2.16
N THR A 675 -27.34 -6.30 1.74
CA THR A 675 -28.71 -5.96 1.31
C THR A 675 -29.60 -5.43 2.44
N GLU A 676 -29.39 -5.90 3.67
CA GLU A 676 -30.11 -5.41 4.86
C GLU A 676 -29.80 -3.95 5.21
N GLN A 677 -28.63 -3.44 4.80
CA GLN A 677 -28.14 -2.11 5.13
C GLN A 677 -28.27 -1.10 3.98
N LEU A 678 -28.90 -1.47 2.85
CA LEU A 678 -29.03 -0.59 1.67
C LEU A 678 -29.90 0.65 1.93
N THR A 679 -30.72 0.67 2.98
CA THR A 679 -31.58 1.80 3.35
C THR A 679 -30.99 2.70 4.45
N ASP A 680 -29.71 2.50 4.81
CA ASP A 680 -29.03 3.30 5.84
C ASP A 680 -29.00 4.80 5.44
N PRO A 681 -29.16 5.75 6.39
CA PRO A 681 -29.18 7.18 6.08
C PRO A 681 -27.87 7.69 5.45
N ASN A 682 -26.73 7.06 5.71
CA ASN A 682 -25.44 7.49 5.19
C ASN A 682 -25.27 7.12 3.69
N GLY A 683 -25.20 8.13 2.82
CA GLY A 683 -25.03 7.94 1.38
C GLY A 683 -23.71 7.23 0.99
N HIS A 684 -22.62 7.45 1.73
CA HIS A 684 -21.35 6.77 1.45
C HIS A 684 -21.40 5.28 1.77
N LEU A 685 -22.14 4.90 2.82
CA LEU A 685 -22.34 3.49 3.16
C LEU A 685 -23.17 2.81 2.06
N ARG A 686 -24.28 3.40 1.64
CA ARG A 686 -25.12 2.89 0.54
C ARG A 686 -24.31 2.70 -0.75
N GLN A 687 -23.47 3.69 -1.09
CA GLN A 687 -22.58 3.62 -2.25
C GLN A 687 -21.65 2.40 -2.17
N TRP A 688 -20.90 2.24 -1.07
CA TRP A 688 -19.94 1.14 -0.94
C TRP A 688 -20.60 -0.23 -0.79
N LEU A 689 -21.80 -0.30 -0.19
CA LEU A 689 -22.59 -1.53 -0.15
C LEU A 689 -22.95 -2.01 -1.55
N ALA A 690 -23.44 -1.11 -2.42
CA ALA A 690 -23.72 -1.43 -3.81
C ALA A 690 -22.45 -1.85 -4.58
N LEU A 691 -21.33 -1.15 -4.41
CA LEU A 691 -20.05 -1.53 -5.04
C LEU A 691 -19.54 -2.90 -4.57
N CYS A 692 -19.65 -3.20 -3.28
CA CYS A 692 -19.23 -4.48 -2.70
C CYS A 692 -20.09 -5.63 -3.24
N LEU A 693 -21.40 -5.46 -3.31
CA LEU A 693 -22.32 -6.41 -3.95
C LEU A 693 -21.94 -6.64 -5.41
N GLY A 694 -21.79 -5.55 -6.18
CA GLY A 694 -21.41 -5.59 -7.59
C GLY A 694 -20.12 -6.38 -7.86
N ARG A 695 -19.10 -6.20 -7.02
CA ARG A 695 -17.81 -6.92 -7.13
C ARG A 695 -17.89 -8.38 -6.65
N THR A 696 -18.80 -8.70 -5.74
CA THR A 696 -18.94 -10.06 -5.20
C THR A 696 -19.44 -11.05 -6.26
N TRP A 697 -20.39 -10.64 -7.10
CA TRP A 697 -20.93 -11.49 -8.18
C TRP A 697 -20.33 -11.24 -9.56
N ASN A 698 -19.48 -10.22 -9.73
CA ASN A 698 -18.84 -9.95 -11.02
C ASN A 698 -18.03 -11.17 -11.50
N GLY A 699 -18.46 -11.76 -12.63
CA GLY A 699 -17.83 -12.95 -13.19
C GLY A 699 -17.96 -14.23 -12.32
N TYR A 700 -18.80 -14.22 -11.27
CA TYR A 700 -18.93 -15.34 -10.33
C TYR A 700 -20.39 -15.82 -10.19
N THR A 701 -20.67 -16.96 -10.81
CA THR A 701 -22.02 -17.50 -11.03
C THR A 701 -22.75 -17.86 -9.72
N ALA A 702 -22.04 -18.41 -8.74
CA ALA A 702 -22.65 -18.81 -7.47
C ALA A 702 -23.17 -17.60 -6.67
N ALA A 703 -22.40 -16.52 -6.62
CA ALA A 703 -22.82 -15.27 -5.98
C ALA A 703 -23.97 -14.59 -6.73
N ARG A 704 -23.99 -14.62 -8.07
CA ARG A 704 -25.12 -14.13 -8.88
C ARG A 704 -26.43 -14.78 -8.45
N TRP A 705 -26.48 -16.11 -8.43
CA TRP A 705 -27.71 -16.84 -8.08
C TRP A 705 -28.12 -16.65 -6.62
N CYS A 706 -27.16 -16.49 -5.71
CA CYS A 706 -27.47 -16.11 -4.34
C CYS A 706 -28.12 -14.71 -4.28
N GLY A 707 -27.60 -13.73 -5.02
CA GLY A 707 -28.17 -12.39 -5.11
C GLY A 707 -29.57 -12.35 -5.74
N ILE A 708 -29.83 -13.19 -6.76
CA ILE A 708 -31.16 -13.30 -7.38
C ILE A 708 -32.17 -13.87 -6.37
N ARG A 709 -31.80 -14.94 -5.65
CA ARG A 709 -32.66 -15.57 -4.63
C ARG A 709 -32.98 -14.63 -3.46
N ASP A 710 -32.04 -13.77 -3.08
CA ASP A 710 -32.21 -12.80 -1.99
C ASP A 710 -32.87 -11.48 -2.45
N SER A 711 -33.38 -11.44 -3.69
CA SER A 711 -33.96 -10.27 -4.35
C SER A 711 -33.07 -9.02 -4.29
N ALA A 712 -31.75 -9.21 -4.41
CA ALA A 712 -30.78 -8.12 -4.33
C ALA A 712 -30.96 -7.10 -5.47
N HIS A 713 -31.38 -7.56 -6.67
CA HIS A 713 -31.63 -6.71 -7.83
C HIS A 713 -32.81 -5.76 -7.61
N ASP A 714 -33.91 -6.23 -7.02
CA ASP A 714 -35.07 -5.38 -6.67
C ASP A 714 -34.70 -4.37 -5.59
N LYS A 715 -33.98 -4.80 -4.56
CA LYS A 715 -33.51 -3.91 -3.49
C LYS A 715 -32.56 -2.83 -4.03
N LEU A 716 -31.64 -3.18 -4.94
CA LEU A 716 -30.75 -2.23 -5.60
C LEU A 716 -31.49 -1.27 -6.54
N ALA A 717 -32.59 -1.70 -7.18
CA ALA A 717 -33.39 -0.83 -8.04
C ALA A 717 -33.95 0.39 -7.28
N THR A 718 -34.24 0.25 -5.97
CA THR A 718 -34.68 1.38 -5.14
C THR A 718 -33.64 2.52 -5.10
N LEU A 719 -32.35 2.19 -5.14
CA LEU A 719 -31.24 3.13 -5.11
C LEU A 719 -31.04 3.89 -6.44
N LEU A 720 -31.68 3.46 -7.53
CA LEU A 720 -31.66 4.19 -8.81
C LEU A 720 -32.33 5.57 -8.70
N SER A 721 -33.15 5.79 -7.66
CA SER A 721 -33.84 7.04 -7.41
C SER A 721 -33.19 7.91 -6.32
N ASP A 722 -32.06 7.47 -5.75
CA ASP A 722 -31.38 8.09 -4.60
C ASP A 722 -30.97 9.55 -4.86
N PRO A 723 -31.06 10.47 -3.88
CA PRO A 723 -30.65 11.87 -4.03
C PRO A 723 -29.16 12.05 -4.35
N VAL A 724 -28.31 11.08 -4.01
CA VAL A 724 -26.86 11.14 -4.22
C VAL A 724 -26.48 10.45 -5.55
N PRO A 725 -25.93 11.17 -6.55
CA PRO A 725 -25.61 10.56 -7.85
C PRO A 725 -24.53 9.49 -7.77
N GLU A 726 -23.62 9.56 -6.80
CA GLU A 726 -22.62 8.51 -6.55
C GLU A 726 -23.27 7.18 -6.12
N VAL A 727 -24.37 7.22 -5.36
CA VAL A 727 -25.14 6.03 -4.97
C VAL A 727 -25.88 5.48 -6.18
N ARG A 728 -26.51 6.34 -6.99
CA ARG A 728 -27.17 5.93 -8.24
C ARG A 728 -26.20 5.25 -9.19
N ALA A 729 -25.01 5.82 -9.40
CA ALA A 729 -23.96 5.22 -10.23
C ALA A 729 -23.50 3.86 -9.68
N ALA A 730 -23.31 3.73 -8.37
CA ALA A 730 -22.94 2.46 -7.74
C ALA A 730 -24.03 1.38 -7.88
N ALA A 731 -25.31 1.76 -7.81
CA ALA A 731 -26.44 0.86 -8.05
C ALA A 731 -26.49 0.38 -9.52
N VAL A 732 -26.28 1.30 -10.48
CA VAL A 732 -26.16 0.97 -11.91
C VAL A 732 -25.00 0.02 -12.16
N TYR A 733 -23.83 0.25 -11.54
CA TYR A 733 -22.69 -0.66 -11.61
C TYR A 733 -23.06 -2.06 -11.10
N ALA A 734 -23.66 -2.16 -9.92
CA ALA A 734 -24.00 -3.45 -9.31
C ALA A 734 -25.05 -4.24 -10.12
N LEU A 735 -26.06 -3.55 -10.65
CA LEU A 735 -27.05 -4.13 -11.56
C LEU A 735 -26.45 -4.46 -12.93
N GLY A 736 -25.47 -3.71 -13.41
CA GLY A 736 -24.74 -4.04 -14.64
C GLY A 736 -23.88 -5.28 -14.50
N THR A 737 -23.15 -5.43 -13.39
CA THR A 737 -22.26 -6.58 -13.18
C THR A 737 -23.01 -7.89 -12.93
N ILE A 738 -24.27 -7.85 -12.50
CA ILE A 738 -25.09 -9.07 -12.35
C ILE A 738 -25.41 -9.71 -13.72
N LEU A 739 -25.42 -8.90 -14.79
CA LEU A 739 -25.59 -9.33 -16.19
C LEU A 739 -24.30 -9.95 -16.75
N ASN A 740 -23.13 -9.63 -16.18
CA ASN A 740 -21.84 -10.15 -16.61
C ASN A 740 -21.64 -11.60 -16.12
N CYS A 741 -22.24 -12.56 -16.82
CA CYS A 741 -22.23 -13.96 -16.43
C CYS A 741 -21.94 -14.92 -17.61
N PRO A 742 -20.85 -15.71 -17.56
CA PRO A 742 -20.52 -16.69 -18.60
C PRO A 742 -21.29 -18.02 -18.49
N ALA A 743 -22.35 -18.09 -17.67
CA ALA A 743 -23.09 -19.34 -17.40
C ALA A 743 -24.01 -19.75 -18.56
N LYS A 744 -24.44 -21.02 -18.57
CA LYS A 744 -25.46 -21.53 -19.50
C LYS A 744 -26.75 -20.73 -19.36
N ARG A 745 -27.30 -20.30 -20.50
CA ARG A 745 -28.53 -19.52 -20.60
C ARG A 745 -29.73 -20.40 -20.21
N THR A 746 -30.60 -19.85 -19.39
CA THR A 746 -31.89 -20.44 -19.01
C THR A 746 -32.96 -19.37 -19.16
N ASP A 747 -34.18 -19.76 -19.52
CA ASP A 747 -35.28 -18.81 -19.74
C ASP A 747 -35.55 -17.90 -18.52
N HIS A 748 -35.35 -18.45 -17.32
CA HIS A 748 -35.45 -17.70 -16.08
C HIS A 748 -34.35 -16.62 -15.96
N ALA A 749 -33.10 -16.93 -16.31
CA ALA A 749 -32.01 -15.95 -16.29
C ALA A 749 -32.28 -14.83 -17.31
N ASP A 750 -32.77 -15.17 -18.50
CA ASP A 750 -33.08 -14.21 -19.56
C ASP A 750 -34.20 -13.25 -19.14
N THR A 751 -35.22 -13.75 -18.45
CA THR A 751 -36.33 -12.93 -17.93
C THR A 751 -35.83 -11.92 -16.88
N VAL A 752 -34.96 -12.36 -15.97
CA VAL A 752 -34.36 -11.48 -14.95
C VAL A 752 -33.46 -10.43 -15.61
N ASP A 753 -32.61 -10.84 -16.56
CA ASP A 753 -31.69 -9.94 -17.26
C ASP A 753 -32.45 -8.86 -18.06
N GLN A 754 -33.55 -9.22 -18.71
CA GLN A 754 -34.45 -8.27 -19.39
C GLN A 754 -35.14 -7.31 -18.40
N GLY A 755 -35.62 -7.82 -17.26
CA GLY A 755 -36.23 -7.00 -16.22
C GLY A 755 -35.26 -5.95 -15.65
N ILE A 756 -34.01 -6.34 -15.38
CA ILE A 756 -32.96 -5.44 -14.91
C ILE A 756 -32.62 -4.41 -15.99
N GLY A 757 -32.47 -4.84 -17.25
CA GLY A 757 -32.23 -3.94 -18.38
C GLY A 757 -33.31 -2.87 -18.54
N MET A 758 -34.58 -3.25 -18.45
CA MET A 758 -35.71 -2.33 -18.54
C MET A 758 -35.74 -1.34 -17.35
N SER A 759 -35.47 -1.81 -16.14
CA SER A 759 -35.38 -0.98 -14.93
C SER A 759 -34.29 0.09 -15.04
N LEU A 760 -33.11 -0.28 -15.56
CA LEU A 760 -32.00 0.64 -15.79
C LEU A 760 -32.34 1.71 -16.83
N ILE A 761 -32.92 1.33 -17.97
CA ILE A 761 -33.26 2.27 -19.05
C ILE A 761 -34.36 3.23 -18.59
N SER A 762 -35.46 2.72 -18.05
CA SER A 762 -36.61 3.53 -17.63
C SER A 762 -36.26 4.53 -16.52
N SER A 763 -35.40 4.15 -15.57
CA SER A 763 -35.10 4.97 -14.40
C SER A 763 -33.94 5.95 -14.63
N VAL A 764 -32.95 5.60 -15.46
CA VAL A 764 -31.64 6.28 -15.49
C VAL A 764 -31.28 6.92 -16.83
N ALA A 765 -31.95 6.56 -17.94
CA ALA A 765 -31.59 7.07 -19.27
C ALA A 765 -31.57 8.61 -19.37
N HIS A 766 -32.40 9.29 -18.57
CA HIS A 766 -32.51 10.74 -18.52
C HIS A 766 -31.90 11.38 -17.26
N ASP A 767 -31.01 10.69 -16.55
CA ASP A 767 -30.32 11.23 -15.37
C ASP A 767 -29.49 12.47 -15.73
N ALA A 768 -29.45 13.48 -14.85
CA ALA A 768 -28.70 14.71 -15.10
C ALA A 768 -27.18 14.49 -14.98
N SER A 769 -26.79 13.53 -14.13
CA SER A 769 -25.40 13.27 -13.80
C SER A 769 -24.70 12.49 -14.93
N PRO A 770 -23.63 13.03 -15.55
CA PRO A 770 -22.90 12.31 -16.58
C PRO A 770 -22.18 11.07 -16.02
N LEU A 771 -21.87 11.03 -14.73
CA LEU A 771 -21.29 9.87 -14.07
C LEU A 771 -22.23 8.66 -14.15
N VAL A 772 -23.50 8.88 -13.79
CA VAL A 772 -24.54 7.85 -13.78
C VAL A 772 -24.83 7.38 -15.22
N ARG A 773 -24.97 8.31 -16.17
CA ARG A 773 -25.19 7.96 -17.59
C ARG A 773 -24.02 7.20 -18.21
N LYS A 774 -22.77 7.57 -17.85
CA LYS A 774 -21.59 6.82 -18.30
C LYS A 774 -21.62 5.38 -17.80
N GLU A 775 -21.96 5.19 -16.52
CA GLU A 775 -22.06 3.86 -15.93
C GLU A 775 -23.19 3.04 -16.55
N LEU A 776 -24.31 3.69 -16.92
CA LEU A 776 -25.42 3.05 -17.64
C LEU A 776 -24.95 2.46 -18.98
N VAL A 777 -24.14 3.20 -19.74
CA VAL A 777 -23.58 2.68 -21.01
C VAL A 777 -22.72 1.44 -20.77
N VAL A 778 -21.90 1.44 -19.72
CA VAL A 778 -21.07 0.29 -19.34
C VAL A 778 -21.94 -0.89 -18.91
N ALA A 779 -23.04 -0.66 -18.17
CA ALA A 779 -23.97 -1.71 -17.79
C ALA A 779 -24.68 -2.34 -19.00
N LEU A 780 -25.15 -1.51 -19.95
CA LEU A 780 -25.84 -1.95 -21.17
C LEU A 780 -24.93 -2.74 -22.10
N GLN A 781 -23.61 -2.55 -22.05
CA GLN A 781 -22.65 -3.34 -22.83
C GLN A 781 -22.81 -4.85 -22.55
N TRP A 782 -23.12 -5.23 -21.31
CA TRP A 782 -23.29 -6.62 -20.92
C TRP A 782 -24.58 -7.18 -21.50
N LEU A 783 -25.66 -6.39 -21.49
CA LEU A 783 -26.92 -6.77 -22.12
C LEU A 783 -26.76 -6.96 -23.64
N LEU A 784 -26.00 -6.07 -24.30
CA LEU A 784 -25.66 -6.18 -25.72
C LEU A 784 -24.85 -7.44 -26.01
N ALA A 785 -23.82 -7.73 -25.21
CA ALA A 785 -23.00 -8.93 -25.37
C ALA A 785 -23.82 -10.22 -25.16
N VAL A 786 -24.84 -10.16 -24.31
CA VAL A 786 -25.68 -11.28 -23.93
C VAL A 786 -26.80 -11.55 -24.97
N PHE A 787 -27.31 -10.51 -25.63
CA PHE A 787 -28.38 -10.58 -26.64
C PHE A 787 -27.94 -10.08 -28.03
N GLU A 788 -26.66 -10.29 -28.38
CA GLU A 788 -26.01 -9.72 -29.57
C GLU A 788 -26.82 -9.91 -30.86
N THR A 789 -27.31 -11.12 -31.12
CA THR A 789 -28.07 -11.45 -32.33
C THR A 789 -29.38 -10.67 -32.44
N GLN A 790 -30.06 -10.43 -31.32
CA GLN A 790 -31.32 -9.68 -31.28
C GLN A 790 -31.06 -8.19 -31.54
N PHE A 791 -30.02 -7.63 -30.92
CA PHE A 791 -29.65 -6.23 -31.13
C PHE A 791 -29.12 -5.95 -32.54
N VAL A 792 -28.40 -6.90 -33.14
CA VAL A 792 -27.99 -6.80 -34.56
C VAL A 792 -29.21 -6.74 -35.47
N ALA A 793 -30.23 -7.58 -35.25
CA ALA A 793 -31.46 -7.54 -36.03
C ALA A 793 -32.21 -6.19 -35.89
N VAL A 794 -32.31 -5.66 -34.67
CA VAL A 794 -32.93 -4.35 -34.41
C VAL A 794 -32.13 -3.22 -35.08
N ALA A 795 -30.80 -3.27 -35.04
CA ALA A 795 -29.95 -2.28 -35.69
C ALA A 795 -30.13 -2.27 -37.22
N PHE A 796 -30.26 -3.45 -37.84
CA PHE A 796 -30.57 -3.55 -39.27
C PHE A 796 -31.94 -2.95 -39.60
N GLN A 797 -32.97 -3.23 -38.79
CA GLN A 797 -34.31 -2.65 -38.98
C GLN A 797 -34.28 -1.12 -38.88
N PHE A 798 -33.60 -0.57 -37.89
CA PHE A 798 -33.47 0.87 -37.71
C PHE A 798 -32.73 1.56 -38.86
N LEU A 799 -31.65 0.92 -39.37
CA LEU A 799 -30.93 1.41 -40.55
C LEU A 799 -31.79 1.39 -41.83
N GLU A 800 -32.61 0.34 -42.00
CA GLU A 800 -33.56 0.28 -43.12
C GLU A 800 -34.64 1.38 -43.01
N GLU A 801 -35.12 1.68 -41.81
CA GLU A 801 -36.08 2.75 -41.54
C GLU A 801 -35.48 4.14 -41.80
N GLU A 802 -34.28 4.44 -41.28
CA GLU A 802 -33.58 5.71 -41.56
C GLU A 802 -33.31 5.89 -43.06
N THR A 803 -32.97 4.80 -43.76
CA THR A 803 -32.75 4.85 -45.21
C THR A 803 -34.05 5.13 -45.96
N LYS A 804 -35.19 4.57 -45.50
CA LYS A 804 -36.52 4.86 -46.06
C LYS A 804 -36.94 6.29 -45.80
N GLU A 805 -36.72 6.83 -44.60
CA GLU A 805 -37.02 8.23 -44.26
C GLU A 805 -36.16 9.22 -45.07
N GLN A 806 -34.87 8.96 -45.24
CA GLN A 806 -34.00 9.78 -46.10
C GLN A 806 -34.40 9.72 -47.57
N SER A 807 -34.89 8.57 -48.05
CA SER A 807 -35.42 8.42 -49.41
C SER A 807 -36.76 9.12 -49.63
N THR A 808 -37.54 9.38 -48.58
CA THR A 808 -38.81 10.12 -48.68
C THR A 808 -38.60 11.64 -48.68
N PHE A 809 -37.48 12.15 -48.16
CA PHE A 809 -37.08 13.56 -48.30
C PHE A 809 -36.43 13.90 -49.66
N LEU A 810 -36.16 12.91 -50.51
CA LEU A 810 -35.65 13.07 -51.86
C LEU A 810 -36.57 12.36 -52.87
N SER A 811 -37.58 13.07 -53.37
CA SER A 811 -38.33 12.69 -54.58
C SER A 811 -38.03 13.65 -55.74
N PRO A 812 -38.22 13.21 -57.00
CA PRO A 812 -37.23 13.40 -58.07
C PRO A 812 -37.44 14.72 -58.82
N ALA A 813 -36.38 15.53 -58.90
CA ALA A 813 -36.27 16.58 -59.90
C ALA A 813 -35.07 16.29 -60.80
N SER A 814 -35.39 16.07 -62.08
CA SER A 814 -34.54 16.12 -63.27
C SER A 814 -33.34 15.18 -63.36
N SER A 815 -33.45 14.30 -64.36
CA SER A 815 -32.37 13.67 -65.11
C SER A 815 -31.21 14.62 -65.40
N PHE A 816 -30.03 14.30 -64.88
CA PHE A 816 -28.76 14.66 -65.53
C PHE A 816 -27.71 13.61 -65.16
N GLU A 817 -27.22 12.91 -66.18
CA GLU A 817 -26.05 12.04 -66.08
C GLU A 817 -24.83 12.87 -65.65
N SER A 818 -24.21 12.47 -64.55
CA SER A 818 -22.78 12.71 -64.35
C SER A 818 -22.21 11.59 -63.47
N THR A 819 -21.13 11.02 -63.97
CA THR A 819 -20.37 9.87 -63.47
C THR A 819 -19.56 10.23 -62.22
N GLU A 820 -19.90 9.68 -61.06
CA GLU A 820 -18.97 9.43 -59.94
C GLU A 820 -19.41 8.18 -59.15
N PRO A 821 -18.47 7.36 -58.61
CA PRO A 821 -18.80 6.06 -58.02
C PRO A 821 -19.28 6.18 -56.56
N PRO A 822 -20.19 5.29 -56.08
CA PRO A 822 -20.69 5.34 -54.71
C PRO A 822 -19.71 4.66 -53.73
N GLY A 823 -18.97 5.48 -52.97
CA GLY A 823 -18.16 5.03 -51.83
C GLY A 823 -18.91 5.20 -50.51
N LYS A 824 -19.56 4.12 -50.03
CA LYS A 824 -19.95 3.96 -48.60
C LYS A 824 -20.29 2.52 -48.19
N LEU A 825 -20.57 1.63 -49.13
CA LEU A 825 -20.80 0.19 -48.88
C LEU A 825 -19.53 -0.69 -48.96
N SER A 826 -18.39 -0.14 -49.37
CA SER A 826 -17.13 -0.88 -49.52
C SER A 826 -16.38 -1.12 -48.21
N TRP A 827 -16.57 -0.27 -47.19
CA TRP A 827 -15.82 -0.36 -45.93
C TRP A 827 -16.22 -1.58 -45.08
N LEU A 828 -17.52 -1.93 -45.07
CA LEU A 828 -18.03 -3.11 -44.35
C LEU A 828 -17.76 -4.43 -45.10
N ARG A 829 -17.84 -4.43 -46.44
CA ARG A 829 -17.54 -5.63 -47.26
C ARG A 829 -16.05 -5.97 -47.26
N TRP A 830 -15.16 -4.97 -47.22
CA TRP A 830 -13.70 -5.17 -47.14
C TRP A 830 -13.25 -5.82 -45.82
N HIS A 831 -13.94 -5.57 -44.71
CA HIS A 831 -13.61 -6.16 -43.42
C HIS A 831 -14.16 -7.59 -43.22
N LEU A 832 -15.20 -7.99 -43.95
CA LEU A 832 -15.75 -9.35 -43.89
C LEU A 832 -14.86 -10.41 -44.58
N GLU A 833 -14.06 -10.02 -45.58
CA GLU A 833 -13.32 -10.97 -46.45
C GLU A 833 -11.90 -11.32 -45.96
N ARG A 834 -11.37 -10.69 -44.89
CA ARG A 834 -9.98 -10.94 -44.41
C ARG A 834 -9.83 -11.50 -42.99
N GLY A 835 -10.93 -11.89 -42.34
CA GLY A 835 -10.92 -12.48 -41.00
C GLY A 835 -10.76 -14.00 -40.96
N GLY A 836 -9.76 -14.58 -41.62
CA GLY A 836 -9.49 -16.01 -41.56
C GLY A 836 -8.44 -16.37 -40.50
N LEU A 837 -8.80 -17.17 -39.48
CA LEU A 837 -7.92 -18.23 -38.93
C LEU A 837 -8.69 -19.21 -38.01
N PHE A 838 -8.98 -20.38 -38.61
CA PHE A 838 -9.18 -21.74 -38.07
C PHE A 838 -10.36 -22.06 -37.14
N VAL A 839 -11.42 -22.63 -37.73
CA VAL A 839 -12.18 -23.77 -37.18
C VAL A 839 -12.24 -24.85 -38.27
N ALA A 840 -11.97 -26.07 -37.84
CA ALA A 840 -11.92 -27.28 -38.65
C ALA A 840 -13.27 -27.63 -39.30
N ASP A 841 -13.16 -28.36 -40.40
CA ASP A 841 -14.18 -28.96 -41.25
C ASP A 841 -15.54 -29.23 -40.61
N CYS A 842 -16.59 -28.62 -41.18
CA CYS A 842 -17.88 -29.25 -41.43
C CYS A 842 -18.50 -28.61 -42.68
N THR A 843 -18.85 -29.44 -43.65
CA THR A 843 -19.27 -29.09 -45.01
C THR A 843 -20.67 -28.43 -45.06
N PRO A 844 -20.93 -27.55 -46.06
CA PRO A 844 -22.24 -26.96 -46.28
C PRO A 844 -23.09 -27.88 -47.16
N ALA A 845 -24.03 -28.61 -46.56
CA ALA A 845 -25.08 -29.29 -47.30
C ALA A 845 -26.42 -29.16 -46.58
N ALA A 846 -27.45 -28.85 -47.37
CA ALA A 846 -28.88 -28.75 -47.04
C ALA A 846 -29.40 -27.43 -46.44
N MET A 847 -29.36 -26.36 -47.25
CA MET A 847 -30.53 -25.47 -47.31
C MET A 847 -31.68 -26.26 -47.96
N LYS A 848 -32.61 -26.76 -47.14
CA LYS A 848 -33.98 -27.05 -47.58
C LYS A 848 -34.89 -25.96 -47.05
N LYS A 849 -35.50 -25.24 -47.99
CA LYS A 849 -36.75 -24.49 -47.81
C LYS A 849 -37.72 -25.34 -46.99
N VAL A 850 -38.09 -24.87 -45.80
CA VAL A 850 -39.37 -25.20 -45.20
C VAL A 850 -40.06 -23.88 -44.91
N ALA A 851 -41.08 -23.64 -45.74
CA ALA A 851 -42.14 -22.72 -45.44
C ALA A 851 -42.93 -23.27 -44.24
N SER A 852 -43.05 -22.47 -43.19
CA SER A 852 -44.28 -22.37 -42.41
C SER A 852 -44.23 -21.07 -41.61
N ARG A 853 -45.01 -20.09 -42.07
CA ARG A 853 -45.76 -19.22 -41.17
C ARG A 853 -46.42 -20.12 -40.13
N ASP A 854 -45.91 -20.11 -38.91
CA ASP A 854 -46.67 -20.19 -37.66
C ASP A 854 -45.75 -20.58 -36.51
N ARG A 855 -45.88 -19.82 -35.41
CA ARG A 855 -45.21 -19.98 -34.10
C ARG A 855 -43.76 -19.49 -33.98
N ILE A 856 -43.54 -18.22 -34.28
CA ILE A 856 -42.80 -17.39 -33.31
C ILE A 856 -43.88 -16.75 -32.44
N LYS A 857 -44.02 -17.23 -31.19
CA LYS A 857 -44.77 -16.48 -30.18
C LYS A 857 -43.94 -15.24 -29.83
N LEU A 858 -44.09 -14.20 -30.64
CA LEU A 858 -43.88 -12.83 -30.22
C LEU A 858 -44.90 -12.58 -29.10
N LEU A 859 -44.42 -12.61 -27.86
CA LEU A 859 -45.15 -11.94 -26.78
C LEU A 859 -45.09 -10.43 -27.06
N PRO A 860 -46.18 -9.70 -26.83
CA PRO A 860 -46.26 -8.29 -27.18
C PRO A 860 -45.33 -7.50 -26.26
N ILE A 861 -44.24 -6.98 -26.80
CA ILE A 861 -43.67 -5.75 -26.26
C ILE A 861 -44.70 -4.68 -26.62
N PRO A 862 -45.34 -3.99 -25.65
CA PRO A 862 -46.29 -2.95 -25.99
C PRO A 862 -45.56 -1.88 -26.79
N SER A 863 -46.05 -1.63 -28.00
CA SER A 863 -45.61 -0.60 -28.93
C SER A 863 -45.97 0.82 -28.46
N ASN A 864 -45.74 1.11 -27.18
CA ASN A 864 -45.97 2.43 -26.56
C ASN A 864 -44.66 3.09 -26.14
N ILE A 865 -43.63 3.01 -26.99
CA ILE A 865 -42.40 3.82 -26.81
C ILE A 865 -42.25 4.89 -27.91
N LEU A 866 -43.03 4.86 -28.99
CA LEU A 866 -43.04 5.92 -30.01
C LEU A 866 -44.43 6.08 -30.65
N SER A 867 -45.44 6.60 -29.94
CA SER A 867 -46.65 7.22 -30.52
C SER A 867 -47.73 7.52 -29.46
N ALA A 868 -47.96 8.80 -29.17
CA ALA A 868 -49.26 9.36 -28.77
C ALA A 868 -49.20 10.86 -29.15
N ALA A 869 -50.13 11.48 -29.87
CA ALA A 869 -51.45 11.08 -30.37
C ALA A 869 -51.79 11.89 -31.63
N VAL A 870 -52.45 11.26 -32.61
CA VAL A 870 -53.23 11.93 -33.65
C VAL A 870 -54.65 11.41 -33.49
N VAL A 871 -55.59 12.31 -33.21
CA VAL A 871 -57.03 12.05 -33.31
C VAL A 871 -57.56 13.10 -34.28
N ASP A 872 -58.03 12.63 -35.44
CA ASP A 872 -58.76 13.41 -36.43
C ASP A 872 -60.21 13.66 -35.99
N GLY A 873 -60.73 14.85 -36.31
CA GLY A 873 -62.16 15.17 -36.23
C GLY A 873 -62.44 16.68 -36.20
N LEU A 874 -62.69 17.28 -37.37
CA LEU A 874 -63.37 18.58 -37.55
C LEU A 874 -64.88 18.35 -37.78
N PRO A 875 -65.79 19.28 -37.44
CA PRO A 875 -66.13 20.32 -38.42
C PRO A 875 -66.45 21.74 -37.88
N GLU A 876 -66.29 22.70 -38.80
CA GLU A 876 -66.99 23.98 -38.99
C GLU A 876 -66.98 25.06 -37.88
N ALA A 877 -66.37 26.21 -38.19
CA ALA A 877 -67.12 27.47 -38.28
C ALA A 877 -66.32 28.55 -39.01
N ALA A 878 -67.05 29.29 -39.85
CA ALA A 878 -66.60 30.38 -40.68
C ALA A 878 -66.66 31.75 -39.95
N LEU A 879 -66.04 32.73 -40.62
CA LEU A 879 -66.37 34.17 -40.67
C LEU A 879 -65.78 35.16 -39.64
N ALA A 880 -64.99 36.06 -40.23
CA ALA A 880 -65.04 37.52 -40.12
C ALA A 880 -64.65 38.17 -38.78
N ALA A 881 -63.48 38.83 -38.68
CA ALA A 881 -63.10 40.15 -39.21
C ALA A 881 -63.17 41.25 -38.13
N PRO A 882 -62.31 42.28 -38.21
CA PRO A 882 -61.71 42.91 -37.03
C PRO A 882 -62.21 44.34 -36.79
N ALA A 883 -61.93 44.89 -35.60
CA ALA A 883 -62.01 46.33 -35.37
C ALA A 883 -60.78 46.85 -34.61
N GLN A 884 -60.29 47.95 -35.15
CA GLN A 884 -59.03 48.63 -34.93
C GLN A 884 -59.03 49.60 -33.72
N PRO A 885 -57.87 50.19 -33.36
CA PRO A 885 -57.58 50.81 -32.07
C PRO A 885 -57.85 52.32 -32.05
N PRO A 886 -57.71 52.95 -30.89
CA PRO A 886 -56.80 54.11 -30.81
C PRO A 886 -56.11 54.18 -29.43
N ARG A 887 -55.18 55.08 -29.08
CA ARG A 887 -54.18 55.95 -29.71
C ARG A 887 -53.32 56.47 -28.54
N ARG A 888 -52.09 56.88 -28.85
CA ARG A 888 -51.08 57.44 -27.92
C ARG A 888 -51.48 58.78 -27.28
N THR A 889 -50.95 59.01 -26.08
CA THR A 889 -50.24 60.22 -25.59
C THR A 889 -49.29 59.73 -24.47
N GLY A 890 -48.07 60.19 -24.18
CA GLY A 890 -47.23 61.31 -24.64
C GLY A 890 -46.44 61.89 -23.44
N CYS A 891 -45.12 61.61 -23.36
CA CYS A 891 -44.04 62.33 -22.61
C CYS A 891 -44.05 62.36 -21.05
N GLY A 892 -42.92 62.30 -20.29
CA GLY A 892 -41.48 62.28 -20.59
C GLY A 892 -40.59 62.18 -19.33
N GLY A 893 -39.25 62.10 -19.52
CA GLY A 893 -38.19 62.36 -18.51
C GLY A 893 -37.65 61.15 -17.72
N SER A 894 -36.69 60.36 -18.21
CA SER A 894 -35.21 60.52 -18.15
C SER A 894 -34.55 60.41 -16.76
N ARG A 895 -33.85 59.28 -16.51
CA ARG A 895 -32.48 59.25 -15.96
C ARG A 895 -31.63 58.19 -16.69
N ARG A 896 -30.51 58.62 -17.26
CA ARG A 896 -29.35 57.84 -17.78
C ARG A 896 -28.55 57.26 -16.59
N ALA A 897 -27.70 56.22 -16.65
CA ALA A 897 -26.75 55.69 -17.66
C ALA A 897 -26.49 54.17 -17.37
N ARG A 898 -26.44 53.21 -18.32
CA ARG A 898 -25.42 52.78 -19.33
C ARG A 898 -24.08 52.26 -18.76
N PRO A 899 -23.26 51.42 -19.48
CA PRO A 899 -23.54 50.38 -20.51
C PRO A 899 -22.55 49.15 -20.52
N SER A 900 -22.80 48.10 -21.33
CA SER A 900 -21.75 47.26 -21.98
C SER A 900 -22.37 46.40 -23.11
N LEU A 901 -22.23 46.80 -24.40
CA LEU A 901 -21.25 46.32 -25.41
C LEU A 901 -21.53 44.87 -25.89
N ALA A 902 -21.63 44.51 -27.17
CA ALA A 902 -21.54 45.22 -28.45
C ALA A 902 -22.18 44.29 -29.52
N TRP A 903 -22.95 44.85 -30.46
CA TRP A 903 -23.43 44.15 -31.65
C TRP A 903 -22.49 44.48 -32.81
N ASP A 904 -21.83 43.47 -33.37
CA ASP A 904 -21.02 43.62 -34.59
C ASP A 904 -21.82 43.12 -35.81
N ARG A 905 -21.86 43.96 -36.85
CA ARG A 905 -22.54 43.72 -38.13
C ARG A 905 -21.64 42.83 -39.01
N ARG A 906 -22.17 41.73 -39.55
CA ARG A 906 -21.64 41.14 -40.80
C ARG A 906 -22.69 41.20 -41.89
N GLY A 907 -22.23 41.59 -43.08
CA GLY A 907 -23.03 41.90 -44.27
C GLY A 907 -23.69 40.70 -44.96
N PRO A 908 -24.47 40.97 -46.03
CA PRO A 908 -25.33 39.99 -46.67
C PRO A 908 -24.57 39.22 -47.76
N GLY A 909 -24.53 37.90 -47.66
CA GLY A 909 -24.01 37.06 -48.74
C GLY A 909 -23.68 35.64 -48.28
N GLY A 910 -24.58 34.69 -48.58
CA GLY A 910 -24.28 33.27 -48.47
C GLY A 910 -25.45 32.41 -48.01
N ARG A 911 -26.11 31.78 -49.00
CA ARG A 911 -26.88 30.52 -48.93
C ARG A 911 -27.96 30.41 -47.82
N ARG A 912 -29.23 30.52 -48.25
CA ARG A 912 -30.39 30.03 -47.49
C ARG A 912 -30.26 28.51 -47.29
N GLY A 913 -29.80 28.10 -46.11
CA GLY A 913 -29.88 26.72 -45.63
C GLY A 913 -30.19 26.76 -44.14
N ALA A 914 -31.33 26.19 -43.76
CA ALA A 914 -31.87 26.01 -42.39
C ALA A 914 -31.97 27.30 -41.52
N ARG A 915 -33.16 27.58 -40.96
CA ARG A 915 -33.29 28.59 -39.89
C ARG A 915 -32.31 28.23 -38.76
N PRO A 916 -31.54 29.18 -38.20
CA PRO A 916 -30.75 28.90 -37.00
C PRO A 916 -31.71 28.50 -35.88
N GLY A 917 -31.52 27.32 -35.30
CA GLY A 917 -32.22 26.94 -34.08
C GLY A 917 -31.99 27.98 -32.97
N ALA A 918 -32.94 28.10 -32.04
CA ALA A 918 -32.85 29.03 -30.92
C ALA A 918 -31.68 28.72 -29.98
N GLY A 919 -31.08 27.52 -30.11
CA GLY A 919 -30.02 27.05 -29.22
C GLY A 919 -30.59 26.67 -27.85
N MET A 920 -29.71 26.52 -26.86
CA MET A 920 -30.12 26.18 -25.49
C MET A 920 -30.44 27.46 -24.72
N VAL A 921 -31.68 27.56 -24.23
CA VAL A 921 -32.17 28.64 -23.38
C VAL A 921 -32.20 28.15 -21.94
N LEU A 922 -31.65 28.94 -21.03
CA LEU A 922 -31.50 28.59 -19.62
C LEU A 922 -32.09 29.68 -18.72
N ASP A 923 -32.64 29.26 -17.59
CA ASP A 923 -32.98 30.14 -16.49
C ASP A 923 -32.64 29.48 -15.14
N TRP A 924 -32.22 30.28 -14.17
CA TRP A 924 -31.64 29.82 -12.90
C TRP A 924 -32.34 30.43 -11.70
N ASP A 925 -32.89 29.58 -10.83
CA ASP A 925 -33.39 29.98 -9.53
C ASP A 925 -32.38 29.65 -8.43
N GLN A 926 -31.84 30.72 -7.85
CA GLN A 926 -30.83 30.68 -6.81
C GLN A 926 -31.35 30.13 -5.46
N GLN A 927 -32.62 30.33 -5.12
CA GLN A 927 -33.17 29.93 -3.82
C GLN A 927 -33.51 28.45 -3.79
N THR A 928 -34.12 27.93 -4.86
CA THR A 928 -34.50 26.52 -4.97
C THR A 928 -33.39 25.65 -5.57
N THR A 929 -32.31 26.26 -6.04
CA THR A 929 -31.20 25.59 -6.75
C THR A 929 -31.65 24.82 -8.00
N THR A 930 -32.71 25.30 -8.66
CA THR A 930 -33.29 24.68 -9.85
C THR A 930 -32.79 25.34 -11.13
N LEU A 931 -32.42 24.52 -12.11
CA LEU A 931 -32.04 24.94 -13.45
C LEU A 931 -33.15 24.57 -14.42
N ILE A 932 -33.64 25.54 -15.17
CA ILE A 932 -34.65 25.34 -16.20
C ILE A 932 -33.98 25.47 -17.55
N ALA A 933 -34.21 24.49 -18.43
CA ALA A 933 -33.58 24.44 -19.73
C ALA A 933 -34.61 24.08 -20.81
N SER A 934 -34.58 24.83 -21.92
CA SER A 934 -35.32 24.51 -23.14
C SER A 934 -34.56 25.03 -24.38
N GLY A 935 -35.21 25.09 -25.53
CA GLY A 935 -34.59 25.51 -26.78
C GLY A 935 -35.31 24.94 -27.99
N ASP A 936 -34.57 24.24 -28.84
CA ASP A 936 -35.11 23.54 -30.03
C ASP A 936 -35.85 22.22 -29.71
N VAL A 937 -36.04 21.94 -28.43
CA VAL A 937 -36.80 20.78 -27.92
C VAL A 937 -38.20 21.20 -27.52
N ARG A 938 -39.20 20.35 -27.79
CA ARG A 938 -40.63 20.57 -27.49
C ARG A 938 -40.98 20.41 -25.99
N VAL A 939 -39.98 20.55 -25.13
CA VAL A 939 -40.11 20.32 -23.68
C VAL A 939 -39.28 21.35 -22.94
N ILE A 940 -39.83 21.89 -21.85
CA ILE A 940 -39.07 22.64 -20.86
C ILE A 940 -38.72 21.69 -19.73
N ARG A 941 -37.42 21.51 -19.48
CA ARG A 941 -36.94 20.60 -18.44
C ARG A 941 -36.54 21.38 -17.20
N VAL A 942 -37.01 20.91 -16.04
CA VAL A 942 -36.64 21.45 -14.73
C VAL A 942 -35.72 20.45 -14.02
N TRP A 943 -34.55 20.93 -13.62
CA TRP A 943 -33.51 20.14 -12.99
C TRP A 943 -33.22 20.62 -11.58
N ASP A 944 -33.10 19.70 -10.63
CA ASP A 944 -32.49 19.96 -9.33
C ASP A 944 -30.97 19.86 -9.51
N THR A 945 -30.26 20.97 -9.39
CA THR A 945 -28.79 20.97 -9.57
C THR A 945 -28.03 20.45 -8.35
N GLY A 946 -28.66 20.41 -7.18
CA GLY A 946 -28.12 19.87 -5.94
C GLY A 946 -28.14 18.34 -5.92
N GLN A 947 -29.25 17.74 -6.34
CA GLN A 947 -29.42 16.28 -6.45
C GLN A 947 -29.05 15.70 -7.83
N GLU A 948 -28.77 16.57 -8.81
CA GLU A 948 -28.54 16.19 -10.21
C GLU A 948 -29.67 15.31 -10.76
N LYS A 949 -30.92 15.66 -10.45
CA LYS A 949 -32.10 14.87 -10.80
C LYS A 949 -33.04 15.71 -11.66
N LYS A 950 -33.67 15.05 -12.64
CA LYS A 950 -34.76 15.65 -13.40
C LYS A 950 -35.98 15.71 -12.49
N ILE A 951 -36.50 16.92 -12.24
CA ILE A 951 -37.72 17.10 -11.46
C ILE A 951 -38.91 16.84 -12.37
N LEU A 952 -38.91 17.47 -13.54
CA LEU A 952 -40.10 17.55 -14.38
C LEU A 952 -39.75 17.91 -15.82
N ASP A 953 -40.54 17.36 -16.74
CA ASP A 953 -40.59 17.75 -18.15
C ASP A 953 -41.97 18.38 -18.42
N MET A 954 -42.00 19.66 -18.79
CA MET A 954 -43.22 20.38 -19.15
C MET A 954 -43.35 20.40 -20.68
N PRO A 955 -44.43 19.89 -21.28
CA PRO A 955 -44.62 19.98 -22.72
C PRO A 955 -44.77 21.44 -23.13
N THR A 956 -44.07 21.85 -24.18
CA THR A 956 -44.20 23.23 -24.66
C THR A 956 -45.55 23.45 -25.33
N GLY A 957 -46.14 22.40 -25.91
CA GLY A 957 -47.36 22.45 -26.70
C GLY A 957 -47.24 23.32 -27.95
N ALA A 958 -46.00 23.68 -28.34
CA ALA A 958 -45.69 24.56 -29.45
C ALA A 958 -44.82 23.83 -30.48
N ASP A 959 -45.12 24.02 -31.76
CA ASP A 959 -44.29 23.53 -32.87
C ASP A 959 -43.03 24.37 -33.11
N TYR A 960 -42.91 25.49 -32.39
CA TYR A 960 -41.82 26.46 -32.52
C TYR A 960 -40.84 26.37 -31.33
N PRO A 961 -39.54 26.61 -31.56
CA PRO A 961 -38.53 26.54 -30.52
C PRO A 961 -38.75 27.63 -29.47
N ILE A 962 -38.34 27.35 -28.23
CA ILE A 962 -38.34 28.35 -27.17
C ILE A 962 -37.12 29.24 -27.34
N THR A 963 -37.36 30.55 -27.35
CA THR A 963 -36.34 31.59 -27.57
C THR A 963 -35.97 32.34 -26.29
N SER A 964 -36.85 32.32 -25.28
CA SER A 964 -36.61 32.96 -23.97
C SER A 964 -37.36 32.25 -22.86
N LEU A 965 -36.80 32.26 -21.65
CA LEU A 965 -37.38 31.70 -20.43
C LEU A 965 -37.19 32.70 -19.28
N SER A 966 -38.17 32.79 -18.38
CA SER A 966 -38.08 33.56 -17.14
C SER A 966 -38.97 32.97 -16.06
N THR A 967 -38.44 32.81 -14.85
CA THR A 967 -39.18 32.42 -13.65
C THR A 967 -39.43 33.60 -12.74
N ASP A 968 -40.46 33.46 -11.91
CA ASP A 968 -40.71 34.35 -10.78
C ASP A 968 -39.75 34.08 -9.61
N HIS A 969 -39.65 35.04 -8.69
CA HIS A 969 -38.81 34.95 -7.50
C HIS A 969 -39.23 33.82 -6.53
N GLN A 970 -40.47 33.35 -6.60
CA GLN A 970 -40.97 32.22 -5.79
C GLN A 970 -40.86 30.87 -6.54
N GLY A 971 -40.40 30.87 -7.80
CA GLY A 971 -40.28 29.69 -8.64
C GLY A 971 -41.61 28.99 -8.95
N SER A 972 -42.76 29.63 -8.74
CA SER A 972 -44.10 29.06 -8.98
C SER A 972 -44.60 29.28 -10.40
N LEU A 973 -44.22 30.39 -11.04
CA LEU A 973 -44.64 30.76 -12.39
C LEU A 973 -43.44 30.79 -13.33
N LEU A 974 -43.55 30.09 -14.45
CA LEU A 974 -42.56 30.06 -15.51
C LEU A 974 -43.15 30.62 -16.79
N VAL A 975 -42.45 31.54 -17.43
CA VAL A 975 -42.84 32.15 -18.71
C VAL A 975 -41.87 31.71 -19.80
N ALA A 976 -42.40 31.23 -20.93
CA ALA A 976 -41.63 30.84 -22.10
C ALA A 976 -42.07 31.62 -23.35
N GLY A 977 -41.11 32.26 -24.03
CA GLY A 977 -41.33 32.91 -25.32
C GLY A 977 -41.01 31.96 -26.48
N CYS A 978 -42.00 31.70 -27.34
CA CYS A 978 -41.87 30.83 -28.50
C CYS A 978 -41.42 31.61 -29.75
N GLY A 979 -40.76 30.92 -30.70
CA GLY A 979 -40.25 31.53 -31.94
C GLY A 979 -41.30 32.04 -32.93
N ASP A 980 -42.59 31.75 -32.68
CA ASP A 980 -43.75 32.33 -33.39
C ASP A 980 -44.23 33.65 -32.77
N GLY A 981 -43.61 34.11 -31.69
CA GLY A 981 -44.00 35.31 -30.97
C GLY A 981 -45.07 35.08 -29.90
N THR A 982 -45.51 33.84 -29.68
CA THR A 982 -46.42 33.51 -28.57
C THR A 982 -45.67 33.46 -27.24
N ILE A 983 -46.35 33.84 -26.16
CA ILE A 983 -45.84 33.74 -24.79
C ILE A 983 -46.73 32.76 -24.05
N ARG A 984 -46.10 31.74 -23.45
CA ARG A 984 -46.77 30.72 -22.65
C ARG A 984 -46.39 30.87 -21.20
N VAL A 985 -47.35 30.67 -20.30
CA VAL A 985 -47.16 30.78 -18.85
C VAL A 985 -47.54 29.43 -18.24
N TYR A 986 -46.62 28.86 -17.48
CA TYR A 986 -46.75 27.59 -16.78
C TYR A 986 -46.84 27.85 -15.28
N ASP A 987 -47.87 27.33 -14.63
CA ASP A 987 -47.99 27.33 -13.16
C ASP A 987 -47.54 25.97 -12.62
N ARG A 988 -46.39 25.97 -11.94
CA ARG A 988 -45.77 24.75 -11.38
C ARG A 988 -46.55 24.15 -10.21
N ARG A 989 -47.58 24.84 -9.70
CA ARG A 989 -48.45 24.37 -8.62
C ARG A 989 -49.60 23.50 -9.14
N LEU A 990 -49.91 23.59 -10.44
CA LEU A 990 -50.92 22.76 -11.09
C LEU A 990 -50.33 21.39 -11.45
N PRO A 991 -51.13 20.31 -11.44
CA PRO A 991 -50.66 19.00 -11.85
C PRO A 991 -50.35 18.99 -13.36
N PRO A 992 -49.43 18.11 -13.83
CA PRO A 992 -48.96 18.09 -15.22
C PRO A 992 -50.03 17.89 -16.31
N ALA A 993 -51.22 17.43 -15.93
CA ALA A 993 -52.35 17.23 -16.84
C ALA A 993 -53.06 18.54 -17.22
N ASP A 994 -52.85 19.61 -16.45
CA ASP A 994 -53.57 20.89 -16.57
C ASP A 994 -52.69 22.02 -17.14
N TRP A 995 -51.58 21.68 -17.82
CA TRP A 995 -50.59 22.63 -18.38
C TRP A 995 -50.74 22.90 -19.87
#